data_AF-A0A4Q5NKJ7-F1
#
_entry.id   AF-A0A4Q5NKJ7-F1
#
_cell.length_a   1.000
_cell.length_b   1.000
_cell.length_c   1.000
_cell.angle_alpha   90.00
_cell.angle_beta   90.00
_cell.angle_gamma   90.00
#
_symmetry.space_group_name_H-M   'P 1'
#
loop_
_entity.id
_entity.type
_entity.pdbx_description
1 polymer ?
#
loop_
_entity_poly.entity_id
_entity_poly.type
_entity_poly.pdbx_seq_one_letter_code
_entity_poly.pdbx_strand_id
1 'polypeptide(L)'
;MTQRIYFMWPEEKAEYFALSPEDQFAYLSNAQAQWDEWERGAEERERREAEWEKEEDEKRAAIKKSQAEWQRKYGGLTREQIAIRQGEELRALIDAEREAERTANTFTFPYLVGVGEPGSKKREAAERYITTISEHVPPANAPDTLEVAIAFYTDDPTVTFPRKNIFGEIGADEDGLSEEEKAADAAAGFRRTSRHELPPIKVCLFVIPGGLAFETIGGRWIKIRVLEMYPQLIEGINSRNERNGWILPPEVMEEVSPISSPVARSHKAKEPREILPAHLPQSTFMEARAFAHALSDGRDGRNWFEIEGTAALLHSAPEAPHSTRFEPSAMLLGWWGLSMVEGETLRDELRKHDFDSIILFHVILSGILHDSKARFTISIDGLIKLINRDTDARRSSADRERLRRKVWRSIVVFDSMLVFGARPGFWREPAPSGERRERMAPQKLYSRDPLIRIVGTDVTEQGTFDNSAPPKEVSLTVGQWAMKFHGNREFLSEIGNILRLAEIPRGTPTGAFAANLALMLNQRWREEATKAERTRTTRHTSKGDEKVEALKMRPFTRRELLAGMVRSDYDVEQMLRDPKSNYRVPEYFDGAIKKLKKRGDIGYYKELPSPPSETWQDKWLDQPIEIRATGEVLASALEIKKSSEEKKRRGRPRKTKEPEE
;
A
#
# COMPACT_ATOMS: atom_id res chain seq x y z
N MET A 1 28.26 -50.21 14.99
CA MET A 1 27.84 -49.04 15.78
C MET A 1 28.86 -47.94 15.58
N THR A 2 28.63 -47.05 14.61
CA THR A 2 29.50 -45.91 14.35
C THR A 2 29.16 -44.84 15.38
N GLN A 3 30.02 -44.60 16.37
CA GLN A 3 29.84 -43.51 17.33
C GLN A 3 29.93 -42.18 16.57
N ARG A 4 28.79 -41.54 16.30
CA ARG A 4 28.74 -40.15 15.83
C ARG A 4 29.17 -39.26 17.00
N ILE A 5 30.25 -38.53 16.83
CA ILE A 5 30.78 -37.59 17.84
C ILE A 5 29.99 -36.31 17.70
N TYR A 6 29.12 -36.02 18.67
CA TYR A 6 28.40 -34.74 18.73
C TYR A 6 29.38 -33.64 19.15
N PHE A 7 29.57 -32.64 18.27
CA PHE A 7 30.27 -31.42 18.62
C PHE A 7 29.28 -30.49 19.31
N MET A 8 29.30 -30.50 20.64
CA MET A 8 28.57 -29.52 21.46
C MET A 8 29.43 -28.28 21.65
N TRP A 9 28.80 -27.11 21.67
CA TRP A 9 29.49 -25.87 22.03
C TRP A 9 29.99 -25.94 23.48
N PRO A 10 31.10 -25.27 23.84
CA PRO A 10 31.67 -25.37 25.18
C PRO A 10 30.68 -25.05 26.32
N GLU A 11 29.73 -24.17 26.06
CA GLU A 11 28.70 -23.71 27.01
C GLU A 11 27.61 -24.78 27.21
N GLU A 12 27.10 -25.37 26.13
CA GLU A 12 26.13 -26.47 26.16
C GLU A 12 26.70 -27.74 26.82
N LYS A 13 28.02 -27.89 26.79
CA LYS A 13 28.71 -29.01 27.42
C LYS A 13 28.59 -28.99 28.93
N ALA A 14 28.66 -27.81 29.55
CA ALA A 14 28.48 -27.70 30.99
C ALA A 14 27.04 -28.00 31.42
N GLU A 15 26.05 -27.54 30.64
CA GLU A 15 24.64 -27.78 30.92
C GLU A 15 24.25 -29.25 30.71
N TYR A 16 24.73 -29.88 29.64
CA TYR A 16 24.49 -31.29 29.36
C TYR A 16 24.99 -32.21 30.47
N PHE A 17 26.20 -31.99 31.00
CA PHE A 17 26.74 -32.82 32.08
C PHE A 17 26.07 -32.57 33.45
N ALA A 18 25.29 -31.49 33.58
CA ALA A 18 24.49 -31.23 34.78
C ALA A 18 23.12 -31.94 34.76
N LEU A 19 22.68 -32.48 33.61
CA LEU A 19 21.43 -33.21 33.46
C LEU A 19 21.51 -34.63 34.03
N SER A 20 20.36 -35.19 34.43
CA SER A 20 20.26 -36.60 34.81
C SER A 20 20.57 -37.52 33.61
N PRO A 21 20.99 -38.78 33.80
CA PRO A 21 21.24 -39.70 32.68
C PRO A 21 20.05 -39.90 31.73
N GLU A 22 18.83 -39.84 32.25
CA GLU A 22 17.60 -39.95 31.46
C GLU A 22 17.38 -38.70 30.60
N ASP A 23 17.61 -37.52 31.17
CA ASP A 23 17.51 -36.24 30.46
C ASP A 23 18.64 -36.05 29.43
N GLN A 24 19.84 -36.54 29.72
CA GLN A 24 20.95 -36.59 28.77
C GLN A 24 20.60 -37.44 27.54
N PHE A 25 19.95 -38.58 27.73
CA PHE A 25 19.50 -39.43 26.63
C PHE A 25 18.40 -38.74 25.81
N ALA A 26 17.43 -38.12 26.47
CA ALA A 26 16.38 -37.34 25.79
C ALA A 26 16.97 -36.16 24.99
N TYR A 27 17.96 -35.46 25.55
CA TYR A 27 18.67 -34.37 24.89
C TYR A 27 19.38 -34.84 23.62
N LEU A 28 20.16 -35.94 23.69
CA LEU A 28 20.82 -36.50 22.51
C LEU A 28 19.82 -37.01 21.46
N SER A 29 18.71 -37.61 21.89
CA SER A 29 17.67 -38.07 20.96
C SER A 29 17.02 -36.90 20.21
N ASN A 30 16.74 -35.79 20.90
CA ASN A 30 16.21 -34.58 20.27
C ASN A 30 17.23 -33.91 19.34
N ALA A 31 18.50 -33.85 19.74
CA ALA A 31 19.57 -33.32 18.90
C ALA A 31 19.74 -34.16 17.62
N GLN A 32 19.64 -35.50 17.72
CA GLN A 32 19.68 -36.38 16.55
C GLN A 32 18.47 -36.16 15.63
N ALA A 33 17.27 -36.00 16.19
CA ALA A 33 16.07 -35.72 15.39
C ALA A 33 16.18 -34.37 14.64
N GLN A 34 16.71 -33.33 15.30
CA GLN A 34 16.98 -32.04 14.67
C GLN A 34 18.05 -32.13 13.59
N TRP A 35 19.08 -32.94 13.81
CA TRP A 35 20.11 -33.20 12.79
C TRP A 35 19.53 -33.91 11.56
N ASP A 36 18.72 -34.95 11.76
CA ASP A 36 18.08 -35.69 10.67
C ASP A 36 17.06 -34.81 9.90
N GLU A 37 16.42 -33.86 10.57
CA GLU A 37 15.59 -32.84 9.92
C GLU A 37 16.42 -31.83 9.13
N TRP A 38 17.57 -31.41 9.67
CA TRP A 38 18.50 -30.53 8.98
C TRP A 38 19.11 -31.18 7.73
N GLU A 39 19.52 -32.46 7.81
CA GLU A 39 20.02 -33.23 6.66
C GLU A 39 18.95 -33.37 5.57
N ARG A 40 17.70 -33.73 5.92
CA ARG A 40 16.59 -33.75 4.95
C ARG A 40 16.36 -32.38 4.31
N GLY A 41 16.44 -31.30 5.09
CA GLY A 41 16.34 -29.95 4.57
C GLY A 41 17.52 -29.56 3.66
N ALA A 42 18.72 -30.11 3.90
CA ALA A 42 19.88 -29.89 3.03
C ALA A 42 19.73 -30.62 1.68
N GLU A 43 19.29 -31.88 1.70
CA GLU A 43 18.99 -32.65 0.49
C GLU A 43 17.87 -32.00 -0.35
N GLU A 44 16.83 -31.48 0.31
CA GLU A 44 15.75 -30.78 -0.39
C GLU A 44 16.23 -29.46 -1.03
N ARG A 45 17.13 -28.72 -0.36
CA ARG A 45 17.76 -27.53 -0.93
C ARG A 45 18.60 -27.87 -2.16
N GLU A 46 19.42 -28.92 -2.09
CA GLU A 46 20.23 -29.39 -3.21
C GLU A 46 19.36 -29.84 -4.39
N ARG A 47 18.25 -30.56 -4.12
CA ARG A 47 17.28 -30.93 -5.14
C ARG A 47 16.62 -29.71 -5.80
N ARG A 48 16.21 -28.71 -5.01
CA ARG A 48 15.63 -27.47 -5.55
C ARG A 48 16.63 -26.65 -6.37
N GLU A 49 17.89 -26.64 -5.96
CA GLU A 49 18.97 -25.99 -6.72
C GLU A 49 19.19 -26.69 -8.07
N ALA A 50 19.21 -28.01 -8.09
CA ALA A 50 19.30 -28.80 -9.33
C ALA A 50 18.07 -28.62 -10.25
N GLU A 51 16.85 -28.55 -9.69
CA GLU A 51 15.63 -28.24 -10.45
C GLU A 51 15.68 -26.83 -11.05
N TRP A 52 16.16 -25.86 -10.28
CA TRP A 52 16.32 -24.48 -10.73
C TRP A 52 17.37 -24.34 -11.84
N GLU A 53 18.53 -25.01 -11.72
CA GLU A 53 19.54 -25.05 -12.79
C GLU A 53 18.99 -25.66 -14.08
N LYS A 54 18.21 -26.75 -13.98
CA LYS A 54 17.54 -27.35 -15.13
C LYS A 54 16.55 -26.39 -15.79
N GLU A 55 15.76 -25.65 -15.00
CA GLU A 55 14.82 -24.65 -15.51
C GLU A 55 15.56 -23.48 -16.19
N GLU A 56 16.69 -23.02 -15.62
CA GLU A 56 17.55 -22.01 -16.26
C GLU A 56 18.10 -22.49 -17.60
N ASP A 57 18.56 -23.73 -17.69
CA ASP A 57 19.08 -24.30 -18.93
C ASP A 57 17.99 -24.46 -20.00
N GLU A 58 16.79 -24.87 -19.61
CA GLU A 58 15.62 -24.90 -20.51
C GLU A 58 15.26 -23.49 -21.01
N LYS A 59 15.29 -22.48 -20.14
CA LYS A 59 15.09 -21.07 -20.52
C LYS A 59 16.18 -20.58 -21.47
N ARG A 60 17.45 -20.89 -21.21
CA ARG A 60 18.58 -20.53 -22.09
C ARG A 60 18.45 -21.20 -23.46
N ALA A 61 18.04 -22.48 -23.49
CA ALA A 61 17.77 -23.21 -24.73
C ALA A 61 16.60 -22.57 -25.51
N ALA A 62 15.51 -22.18 -24.84
CA ALA A 62 14.37 -21.50 -25.44
C ALA A 62 14.76 -20.13 -26.03
N ILE A 63 15.57 -19.34 -25.31
CA ILE A 63 16.11 -18.06 -25.80
C ILE A 63 16.98 -18.29 -27.04
N LYS A 64 17.88 -19.28 -27.01
CA LYS A 64 18.75 -19.60 -28.15
C LYS A 64 17.95 -20.06 -29.37
N LYS A 65 16.88 -20.85 -29.16
CA LYS A 65 15.95 -21.26 -30.22
C LYS A 65 15.20 -20.06 -30.80
N SER A 66 14.66 -19.18 -29.95
CA SER A 66 13.98 -17.95 -30.38
C SER A 66 14.92 -17.01 -31.14
N GLN A 67 16.18 -16.86 -30.71
CA GLN A 67 17.18 -16.09 -31.43
C GLN A 67 17.52 -16.70 -32.79
N ALA A 68 17.63 -18.04 -32.89
CA ALA A 68 17.86 -18.72 -34.16
C ALA A 68 16.67 -18.57 -35.12
N GLU A 69 15.43 -18.67 -34.62
CA GLU A 69 14.23 -18.41 -35.40
C GLU A 69 14.14 -16.94 -35.85
N TRP A 70 14.48 -16.00 -34.96
CA TRP A 70 14.54 -14.58 -35.29
C TRP A 70 15.59 -14.31 -36.38
N GLN A 71 16.80 -14.86 -36.23
CA GLN A 71 17.86 -14.78 -37.24
C GLN A 71 17.45 -15.43 -38.56
N ARG A 72 16.74 -16.55 -38.54
CA ARG A 72 16.23 -17.20 -39.76
C ARG A 72 15.15 -16.35 -40.45
N LYS A 73 14.29 -15.70 -39.67
CA LYS A 73 13.14 -14.94 -40.16
C LYS A 73 13.52 -13.54 -40.62
N TYR A 74 14.50 -12.93 -39.96
CA TYR A 74 14.86 -11.51 -40.11
C TYR A 74 16.33 -11.27 -40.48
N GLY A 75 17.19 -12.31 -40.44
CA GLY A 75 18.59 -12.20 -40.83
C GLY A 75 18.71 -11.81 -42.31
N GLY A 76 19.43 -10.72 -42.58
CA GLY A 76 19.57 -10.14 -43.91
C GLY A 76 18.58 -9.02 -44.24
N LEU A 77 17.60 -8.73 -43.37
CA LEU A 77 16.71 -7.58 -43.53
C LEU A 77 17.28 -6.33 -42.84
N THR A 78 17.03 -5.17 -43.43
CA THR A 78 17.31 -3.87 -42.81
C THR A 78 16.33 -3.61 -41.66
N ARG A 79 16.68 -2.71 -40.73
CA ARG A 79 15.82 -2.35 -39.59
C ARG A 79 14.42 -1.88 -40.01
N GLU A 80 14.31 -1.14 -41.11
CA GLU A 80 13.03 -0.68 -41.65
C GLU A 80 12.17 -1.85 -42.16
N GLN A 81 12.78 -2.81 -42.88
CA GLN A 81 12.08 -3.99 -43.36
C GLN A 81 11.60 -4.91 -42.21
N ILE A 82 12.38 -5.01 -41.13
CA ILE A 82 11.98 -5.75 -39.92
C ILE A 82 10.76 -5.08 -39.28
N ALA A 83 10.76 -3.75 -39.15
CA ALA A 83 9.65 -3.00 -38.55
C ALA A 83 8.34 -3.13 -39.35
N ILE A 84 8.42 -3.05 -40.69
CA ILE A 84 7.25 -3.24 -41.56
C ILE A 84 6.66 -4.64 -41.38
N ARG A 85 7.50 -5.67 -41.43
CA ARG A 85 7.08 -7.08 -41.31
C ARG A 85 6.49 -7.40 -39.93
N GLN A 86 7.07 -6.85 -38.86
CA GLN A 86 6.49 -6.97 -37.51
C GLN A 86 5.13 -6.26 -37.40
N GLY A 87 4.95 -5.13 -38.08
CA GLY A 87 3.67 -4.43 -38.15
C GLY A 87 2.57 -5.23 -38.87
N GLU A 88 2.93 -5.95 -39.94
CA GLU A 88 2.00 -6.84 -40.66
C GLU A 88 1.60 -8.05 -39.81
N GLU A 89 2.55 -8.67 -39.12
CA GLU A 89 2.28 -9.81 -38.22
C GLU A 89 1.40 -9.42 -37.04
N LEU A 90 1.62 -8.24 -36.46
CA LEU A 90 0.80 -7.73 -35.38
C LEU A 90 -0.63 -7.44 -35.84
N ARG A 91 -0.80 -6.89 -37.06
CA ARG A 91 -2.15 -6.69 -37.64
C ARG A 91 -2.87 -8.01 -37.84
N ALA A 92 -2.20 -9.03 -38.38
CA ALA A 92 -2.78 -10.36 -38.56
C ALA A 92 -3.22 -11.00 -37.23
N LEU A 93 -2.45 -10.82 -36.15
CA LEU A 93 -2.82 -11.29 -34.81
C LEU A 93 -4.05 -10.55 -34.26
N ILE A 94 -4.08 -9.22 -34.38
CA ILE A 94 -5.22 -8.40 -33.94
C ILE A 94 -6.48 -8.76 -34.72
N ASP A 95 -6.35 -9.00 -36.02
CA ASP A 95 -7.50 -9.40 -36.86
C ASP A 95 -8.00 -10.79 -36.49
N ALA A 96 -7.10 -11.75 -36.21
CA ALA A 96 -7.47 -13.09 -35.72
C ALA A 96 -8.12 -13.04 -34.32
N GLU A 97 -7.63 -12.20 -33.42
CA GLU A 97 -8.20 -12.00 -32.08
C GLU A 97 -9.59 -11.34 -32.16
N ARG A 98 -9.77 -10.34 -33.04
CA ARG A 98 -11.09 -9.74 -33.30
C ARG A 98 -12.07 -10.71 -33.93
N GLU A 99 -11.60 -11.62 -34.78
CA GLU A 99 -12.43 -12.67 -35.36
C GLU A 99 -12.84 -13.70 -34.30
N ALA A 100 -11.91 -14.08 -33.42
CA ALA A 100 -12.19 -14.92 -32.25
C ALA A 100 -13.19 -14.26 -31.28
N GLU A 101 -13.04 -12.97 -30.97
CA GLU A 101 -13.97 -12.19 -30.14
C GLU A 101 -15.34 -12.05 -30.81
N ARG A 102 -15.41 -11.85 -32.13
CA ARG A 102 -16.69 -11.84 -32.87
C ARG A 102 -17.40 -13.18 -32.78
N THR A 103 -16.66 -14.29 -32.87
CA THR A 103 -17.24 -15.61 -32.67
C THR A 103 -17.66 -15.87 -31.23
N ALA A 104 -16.96 -15.31 -30.23
CA ALA A 104 -17.25 -15.49 -28.81
C ALA A 104 -18.38 -14.58 -28.28
N ASN A 105 -18.55 -13.36 -28.82
CA ASN A 105 -19.58 -12.40 -28.38
C ASN A 105 -20.96 -12.58 -29.04
N THR A 106 -21.20 -13.71 -29.70
CA THR A 106 -22.55 -14.06 -30.14
C THR A 106 -23.22 -14.82 -28.98
N PHE A 107 -24.12 -14.14 -28.28
CA PHE A 107 -24.93 -14.61 -27.12
C PHE A 107 -24.36 -14.35 -25.71
N THR A 108 -24.54 -13.11 -25.24
CA THR A 108 -24.93 -12.87 -23.85
C THR A 108 -25.70 -11.55 -23.77
N PHE A 109 -27.02 -11.63 -23.64
CA PHE A 109 -27.86 -10.49 -23.26
C PHE A 109 -28.43 -10.77 -21.87
N PRO A 110 -28.17 -9.93 -20.85
CA PRO A 110 -28.89 -10.04 -19.59
C PRO A 110 -30.33 -9.54 -19.80
N TYR A 111 -31.31 -10.44 -19.75
CA TYR A 111 -32.71 -10.07 -19.76
C TYR A 111 -33.20 -9.81 -18.34
N LEU A 112 -33.58 -8.57 -18.05
CA LEU A 112 -34.19 -8.18 -16.79
C LEU A 112 -35.72 -8.27 -16.91
N VAL A 113 -36.34 -9.26 -16.25
CA VAL A 113 -37.80 -9.43 -16.25
C VAL A 113 -38.34 -8.95 -14.90
N GLY A 114 -39.06 -7.81 -14.90
CA GLY A 114 -39.72 -7.30 -13.70
C GLY A 114 -41.00 -8.06 -13.40
N VAL A 115 -41.12 -8.65 -12.22
CA VAL A 115 -42.29 -9.44 -11.80
C VAL A 115 -43.18 -8.60 -10.88
N GLY A 116 -44.50 -8.59 -11.15
CA GLY A 116 -45.49 -7.97 -10.28
C GLY A 116 -46.00 -8.93 -9.20
N GLU A 117 -46.86 -8.44 -8.30
CA GLU A 117 -47.45 -9.21 -7.21
C GLU A 117 -48.07 -10.56 -7.65
N PRO A 118 -48.18 -11.55 -6.74
CA PRO A 118 -48.86 -12.82 -7.01
C PRO A 118 -50.27 -12.60 -7.59
N GLY A 119 -50.58 -13.23 -8.74
CA GLY A 119 -51.86 -13.05 -9.45
C GLY A 119 -51.94 -11.83 -10.37
N SER A 120 -50.89 -11.01 -10.46
CA SER A 120 -50.88 -9.89 -11.39
C SER A 120 -50.67 -10.33 -12.85
N LYS A 121 -51.34 -9.63 -13.78
CA LYS A 121 -51.15 -9.83 -15.24
C LYS A 121 -49.68 -9.67 -15.69
N LYS A 122 -48.88 -8.91 -14.93
CA LYS A 122 -47.43 -8.74 -15.19
C LYS A 122 -46.64 -10.00 -14.89
N ARG A 123 -46.98 -10.73 -13.82
CA ARG A 123 -46.39 -12.02 -13.48
C ARG A 123 -46.76 -13.10 -14.50
N GLU A 124 -48.03 -13.14 -14.89
CA GLU A 124 -48.52 -14.08 -15.90
C GLU A 124 -47.84 -13.88 -17.28
N ALA A 125 -47.59 -12.62 -17.64
CA ALA A 125 -46.85 -12.27 -18.86
C ALA A 125 -45.36 -12.62 -18.77
N ALA A 126 -44.73 -12.41 -17.61
CA ALA A 126 -43.34 -12.81 -17.37
C ALA A 126 -43.17 -14.34 -17.41
N GLU A 127 -44.07 -15.09 -16.79
CA GLU A 127 -44.07 -16.56 -16.80
C GLU A 127 -44.23 -17.09 -18.23
N ARG A 128 -45.17 -16.56 -19.03
CA ARG A 128 -45.30 -16.93 -20.46
C ARG A 128 -44.06 -16.59 -21.28
N TYR A 129 -43.39 -15.47 -20.99
CA TYR A 129 -42.20 -15.04 -21.71
C TYR A 129 -40.99 -15.95 -21.42
N ILE A 130 -40.81 -16.37 -20.16
CA ILE A 130 -39.78 -17.33 -19.76
C ILE A 130 -40.03 -18.70 -20.41
N THR A 131 -41.28 -19.17 -20.44
CA THR A 131 -41.65 -20.42 -21.13
C THR A 131 -41.35 -20.34 -22.63
N THR A 132 -41.68 -19.21 -23.27
CA THR A 132 -41.43 -18.99 -24.71
C THR A 132 -39.93 -19.02 -25.03
N ILE A 133 -39.08 -18.43 -24.18
CA ILE A 133 -37.62 -18.47 -24.33
C ILE A 133 -37.10 -19.90 -24.22
N SER A 134 -37.59 -20.69 -23.24
CA SER A 134 -37.14 -22.08 -23.07
C SER A 134 -37.51 -23.01 -24.25
N GLU A 135 -38.59 -22.70 -24.97
CA GLU A 135 -39.06 -23.49 -26.11
C GLU A 135 -38.32 -23.18 -27.43
N HIS A 136 -37.63 -22.04 -27.53
CA HIS A 136 -37.01 -21.56 -28.78
C HIS A 136 -35.48 -21.59 -28.80
N VAL A 137 -34.81 -22.11 -27.75
CA VAL A 137 -33.35 -22.31 -27.75
C VAL A 137 -33.03 -23.72 -28.25
N PRO A 138 -32.41 -23.90 -29.43
CA PRO A 138 -32.06 -25.22 -29.93
C PRO A 138 -30.95 -25.86 -29.06
N PRO A 139 -31.01 -27.18 -28.78
CA PRO A 139 -30.16 -27.86 -27.79
C PRO A 139 -28.66 -27.85 -28.13
N ALA A 140 -28.29 -27.55 -29.38
CA ALA A 140 -26.89 -27.46 -29.79
C ALA A 140 -26.16 -26.22 -29.25
N ASN A 141 -26.89 -25.21 -28.74
CA ASN A 141 -26.33 -23.91 -28.32
C ASN A 141 -26.75 -23.50 -26.89
N ALA A 142 -27.24 -24.43 -26.07
CA ALA A 142 -27.60 -24.12 -24.68
C ALA A 142 -26.32 -24.08 -23.82
N PRO A 143 -26.09 -23.03 -23.00
CA PRO A 143 -25.01 -23.04 -22.02
C PRO A 143 -25.24 -24.12 -20.96
N ASP A 144 -24.17 -24.67 -20.38
CA ASP A 144 -24.21 -25.73 -19.35
C ASP A 144 -25.03 -25.35 -18.10
N THR A 145 -25.23 -24.04 -17.89
CA THR A 145 -26.10 -23.48 -16.85
C THR A 145 -26.77 -22.20 -17.36
N LEU A 146 -28.08 -22.07 -17.11
CA LEU A 146 -28.83 -20.83 -17.32
C LEU A 146 -29.01 -20.15 -15.96
N GLU A 147 -28.44 -18.96 -15.79
CA GLU A 147 -28.65 -18.13 -14.59
C GLU A 147 -29.75 -17.09 -14.85
N VAL A 148 -30.81 -17.14 -14.05
CA VAL A 148 -31.94 -16.19 -14.12
C VAL A 148 -32.07 -15.50 -12.77
N ALA A 149 -31.92 -14.17 -12.77
CA ALA A 149 -32.11 -13.34 -11.58
C ALA A 149 -33.57 -12.86 -11.51
N ILE A 150 -34.25 -13.13 -10.41
CA ILE A 150 -35.64 -12.71 -10.19
C ILE A 150 -35.71 -11.92 -8.88
N ALA A 151 -36.18 -10.67 -8.96
CA ALA A 151 -36.36 -9.79 -7.81
C ALA A 151 -37.85 -9.66 -7.46
N PHE A 152 -38.17 -9.72 -6.16
CA PHE A 152 -39.51 -9.51 -5.63
C PHE A 152 -39.57 -8.24 -4.77
N TYR A 153 -40.64 -7.47 -4.90
CA TYR A 153 -40.97 -6.34 -4.03
C TYR A 153 -42.22 -6.69 -3.21
N THR A 154 -42.20 -6.40 -1.91
CA THR A 154 -43.37 -6.50 -1.03
C THR A 154 -43.39 -5.30 -0.08
N ASP A 155 -44.58 -4.72 0.09
CA ASP A 155 -44.80 -3.58 1.00
C ASP A 155 -45.25 -4.05 2.40
N ASP A 156 -45.49 -5.35 2.56
CA ASP A 156 -45.93 -5.98 3.82
C ASP A 156 -44.73 -6.59 4.57
N PRO A 157 -44.34 -6.05 5.74
CA PRO A 157 -43.22 -6.54 6.54
C PRO A 157 -43.51 -7.87 7.26
N THR A 158 -44.73 -8.40 7.19
CA THR A 158 -45.14 -9.64 7.86
C THR A 158 -45.08 -10.88 6.97
N VAL A 159 -44.82 -10.71 5.67
CA VAL A 159 -44.63 -11.83 4.74
C VAL A 159 -43.35 -12.58 5.10
N THR A 160 -43.53 -13.73 5.74
CA THR A 160 -42.47 -14.71 6.01
C THR A 160 -42.59 -15.83 4.99
N PHE A 161 -41.62 -15.96 4.11
CA PHE A 161 -41.54 -17.10 3.21
C PHE A 161 -41.13 -18.34 4.02
N PRO A 162 -41.82 -19.48 3.90
CA PRO A 162 -41.43 -20.69 4.61
C PRO A 162 -40.05 -21.14 4.12
N ARG A 163 -39.06 -21.13 5.03
CA ARG A 163 -37.79 -21.85 4.85
C ARG A 163 -38.09 -23.36 4.88
N LYS A 164 -38.52 -23.92 3.75
CA LYS A 164 -38.44 -25.36 3.51
C LYS A 164 -37.52 -25.60 2.32
N ASN A 165 -36.35 -26.15 2.63
CA ASN A 165 -35.35 -26.80 1.78
C ASN A 165 -35.41 -26.49 0.28
N ILE A 166 -34.65 -25.49 -0.14
CA ILE A 166 -34.26 -25.27 -1.54
C ILE A 166 -32.75 -25.52 -1.63
N PHE A 167 -32.33 -26.72 -1.25
CA PHE A 167 -31.09 -27.36 -1.67
C PHE A 167 -31.36 -28.85 -1.58
N GLY A 168 -31.90 -29.40 -2.67
CA GLY A 168 -32.04 -30.84 -2.85
C GLY A 168 -31.35 -31.21 -4.15
N GLU A 169 -30.21 -31.85 -4.06
CA GLU A 169 -29.67 -32.65 -5.16
C GLU A 169 -30.68 -33.77 -5.45
N ILE A 170 -31.08 -33.91 -6.71
CA ILE A 170 -31.84 -35.07 -7.16
C ILE A 170 -30.80 -36.17 -7.45
N GLY A 171 -30.46 -36.92 -6.41
CA GLY A 171 -29.79 -38.22 -6.49
C GLY A 171 -30.68 -39.23 -5.77
N ALA A 172 -31.06 -40.29 -6.47
CA ALA A 172 -32.00 -41.30 -6.02
C ALA A 172 -31.52 -42.05 -4.77
N ASP A 173 -32.44 -42.34 -3.86
CA ASP A 173 -32.50 -43.60 -3.10
C ASP A 173 -33.97 -43.81 -2.68
N GLU A 174 -34.65 -44.74 -3.35
CA GLU A 174 -35.99 -45.22 -3.01
C GLU A 174 -35.86 -46.36 -2.01
N ASP A 175 -36.19 -46.13 -0.74
CA ASP A 175 -36.70 -47.15 0.18
C ASP A 175 -37.24 -46.45 1.44
N GLY A 176 -38.57 -46.34 1.56
CA GLY A 176 -39.17 -45.94 2.85
C GLY A 176 -40.49 -45.15 2.86
N LEU A 177 -41.33 -45.18 1.81
CA LEU A 177 -42.66 -44.58 1.90
C LEU A 177 -43.75 -45.63 2.18
N SER A 178 -44.63 -45.31 3.13
CA SER A 178 -45.70 -46.17 3.60
C SER A 178 -46.84 -46.28 2.57
N GLU A 179 -47.59 -47.38 2.58
CA GLU A 179 -48.71 -47.63 1.65
C GLU A 179 -49.83 -46.56 1.74
N GLU A 180 -49.94 -45.82 2.85
CA GLU A 180 -50.88 -44.71 3.00
C GLU A 180 -50.48 -43.45 2.21
N GLU A 181 -49.17 -43.20 2.04
CA GLU A 181 -48.67 -42.07 1.25
C GLU A 181 -48.82 -42.32 -0.26
N LYS A 182 -48.74 -43.58 -0.68
CA LYS A 182 -48.99 -43.98 -2.08
C LYS A 182 -50.47 -43.83 -2.48
N ALA A 183 -51.39 -43.99 -1.53
CA ALA A 183 -52.82 -43.85 -1.77
C ALA A 183 -53.27 -42.37 -1.91
N ALA A 184 -52.57 -41.44 -1.26
CA ALA A 184 -52.85 -40.00 -1.35
C ALA A 184 -52.43 -39.41 -2.72
N ASP A 185 -51.31 -39.88 -3.28
CA ASP A 185 -50.82 -39.41 -4.59
C ASP A 185 -51.66 -39.95 -5.76
N ALA A 186 -52.32 -41.11 -5.60
CA ALA A 186 -53.20 -41.67 -6.63
C ALA A 186 -54.52 -40.89 -6.81
N ALA A 187 -54.92 -40.07 -5.83
CA ALA A 187 -56.14 -39.26 -5.89
C ALA A 187 -55.95 -37.91 -6.61
N ALA A 188 -54.71 -37.42 -6.75
CA ALA A 188 -54.40 -36.15 -7.40
C ALA A 188 -54.06 -36.38 -8.88
N GLY A 189 -55.09 -36.56 -9.71
CA GLY A 189 -54.94 -36.83 -11.14
C GLY A 189 -54.11 -35.77 -11.89
N PHE A 190 -52.84 -36.07 -12.13
CA PHE A 190 -51.98 -35.30 -13.03
C PHE A 190 -51.39 -36.23 -14.11
N ARG A 191 -51.76 -35.99 -15.37
CA ARG A 191 -51.24 -36.73 -16.53
C ARG A 191 -49.74 -36.45 -16.70
N ARG A 192 -48.90 -37.49 -16.63
CA ARG A 192 -47.48 -37.44 -17.04
C ARG A 192 -47.39 -37.47 -18.57
N THR A 193 -46.98 -36.35 -19.18
CA THR A 193 -46.40 -36.34 -20.54
C THR A 193 -44.87 -36.32 -20.45
N SER A 194 -44.25 -36.97 -21.43
CA SER A 194 -42.83 -37.32 -21.58
C SER A 194 -41.82 -36.21 -21.28
N ARG A 195 -40.80 -36.52 -20.46
CA ARG A 195 -39.65 -35.68 -20.13
C ARG A 195 -38.63 -35.67 -21.29
N HIS A 196 -38.31 -34.47 -21.80
CA HIS A 196 -36.96 -34.17 -22.27
C HIS A 196 -36.18 -33.56 -21.09
N GLU A 197 -34.96 -34.03 -20.86
CA GLU A 197 -34.08 -33.53 -19.79
C GLU A 197 -33.57 -32.13 -20.15
N LEU A 198 -33.92 -31.14 -19.34
CA LEU A 198 -33.43 -29.77 -19.43
C LEU A 198 -32.17 -29.61 -18.55
N PRO A 199 -31.23 -28.70 -18.90
CA PRO A 199 -30.05 -28.42 -18.08
C PRO A 199 -30.44 -27.78 -16.71
N PRO A 200 -29.58 -27.92 -15.69
CA PRO A 200 -29.84 -27.38 -14.36
C PRO A 200 -29.92 -25.84 -14.39
N ILE A 201 -31.04 -25.30 -13.90
CA ILE A 201 -31.27 -23.85 -13.76
C ILE A 201 -30.84 -23.43 -12.35
N LYS A 202 -29.92 -22.45 -12.25
CA LYS A 202 -29.61 -21.77 -10.98
C LYS A 202 -30.44 -20.49 -10.88
N VAL A 203 -31.26 -20.39 -9.85
CA VAL A 203 -32.09 -19.20 -9.56
C VAL A 203 -31.52 -18.47 -8.35
N CYS A 204 -31.09 -17.22 -8.55
CA CYS A 204 -30.68 -16.34 -7.47
C CYS A 204 -31.84 -15.43 -7.06
N LEU A 205 -32.24 -15.53 -5.79
CA LEU A 205 -33.34 -14.76 -5.19
C LEU A 205 -32.76 -13.60 -4.37
N PHE A 206 -33.18 -12.38 -4.70
CA PHE A 206 -32.85 -11.18 -3.92
C PHE A 206 -34.10 -10.64 -3.23
N VAL A 207 -34.05 -10.46 -1.91
CA VAL A 207 -35.07 -9.78 -1.10
C VAL A 207 -34.46 -8.46 -0.61
N ILE A 208 -35.07 -7.34 -0.99
CA ILE A 208 -34.63 -5.99 -0.58
C ILE A 208 -35.58 -5.50 0.52
N PRO A 209 -35.16 -5.41 1.80
CA PRO A 209 -35.98 -4.83 2.84
C PRO A 209 -35.80 -3.30 2.85
N GLY A 210 -36.89 -2.54 2.76
CA GLY A 210 -36.80 -1.08 2.85
C GLY A 210 -38.05 -0.31 2.42
N GLY A 211 -39.14 -0.44 3.15
CA GLY A 211 -40.17 0.60 3.26
C GLY A 211 -39.80 1.57 4.38
N LEU A 212 -40.05 2.87 4.18
CA LEU A 212 -39.81 3.98 5.11
C LEU A 212 -40.17 3.64 6.57
N ALA A 213 -39.19 3.63 7.47
CA ALA A 213 -39.45 3.68 8.91
C ALA A 213 -39.42 5.14 9.38
N PHE A 214 -40.50 5.57 10.05
CA PHE A 214 -40.55 6.85 10.73
C PHE A 214 -40.48 6.62 12.25
N GLU A 215 -39.60 7.34 12.92
CA GLU A 215 -39.55 7.35 14.39
C GLU A 215 -39.66 8.80 14.88
N THR A 216 -40.48 9.04 15.90
CA THR A 216 -40.73 10.36 16.48
C THR A 216 -39.86 10.58 17.71
N ILE A 217 -38.94 11.55 17.65
CA ILE A 217 -38.27 12.11 18.84
C ILE A 217 -38.75 13.55 19.01
N GLY A 218 -39.49 13.82 20.10
CA GLY A 218 -39.92 15.18 20.45
C GLY A 218 -41.00 15.80 19.55
N GLY A 219 -41.85 14.98 18.91
CA GLY A 219 -42.98 15.48 18.11
C GLY A 219 -42.59 16.10 16.75
N ARG A 220 -41.39 15.82 16.25
CA ARG A 220 -40.97 16.18 14.87
C ARG A 220 -40.56 14.94 14.09
N TRP A 221 -41.02 14.87 12.84
CA TRP A 221 -40.62 13.86 11.87
C TRP A 221 -39.19 14.16 11.39
N ILE A 222 -38.29 13.18 11.47
CA ILE A 222 -36.92 13.31 10.94
C ILE A 222 -36.77 12.36 9.73
N LYS A 223 -36.36 12.92 8.59
CA LYS A 223 -36.06 12.20 7.35
C LYS A 223 -34.60 11.75 7.34
N ILE A 224 -34.34 10.45 7.28
CA ILE A 224 -32.98 9.90 7.08
C ILE A 224 -32.73 9.81 5.56
N ARG A 225 -31.65 10.43 5.07
CA ARG A 225 -31.25 10.38 3.65
C ARG A 225 -30.55 9.05 3.36
N VAL A 226 -31.17 8.23 2.52
CA VAL A 226 -30.48 7.25 1.67
C VAL A 226 -30.46 7.86 0.28
N LEU A 227 -29.33 8.44 -0.13
CA LEU A 227 -29.13 9.00 -1.46
C LEU A 227 -27.76 8.56 -1.95
N GLU A 228 -27.74 7.43 -2.65
CA GLU A 228 -26.76 7.08 -3.66
C GLU A 228 -27.27 5.83 -4.35
N MET A 229 -28.07 5.95 -5.43
CA MET A 229 -28.24 4.87 -6.42
C MET A 229 -28.82 5.41 -7.75
N TYR A 230 -28.04 5.22 -8.81
CA TYR A 230 -28.28 5.20 -10.27
C TYR A 230 -29.21 6.26 -10.93
N PRO A 231 -28.65 7.24 -11.66
CA PRO A 231 -29.38 8.21 -12.50
C PRO A 231 -30.31 7.59 -13.55
N GLN A 232 -29.99 6.37 -14.01
CA GLN A 232 -30.72 5.63 -15.05
C GLN A 232 -32.14 5.23 -14.59
N LEU A 233 -32.36 5.08 -13.27
CA LEU A 233 -33.67 4.75 -12.71
C LEU A 233 -34.63 5.94 -12.78
N ILE A 234 -34.11 7.16 -12.66
CA ILE A 234 -34.89 8.41 -12.68
C ILE A 234 -35.38 8.71 -14.10
N GLU A 235 -34.53 8.52 -15.11
CA GLU A 235 -34.96 8.62 -16.52
C GLU A 235 -36.01 7.58 -16.90
N GLY A 236 -35.89 6.35 -16.39
CA GLY A 236 -36.86 5.28 -16.60
C GLY A 236 -38.22 5.56 -15.98
N ILE A 237 -38.27 6.19 -14.80
CA ILE A 237 -39.51 6.57 -14.11
C ILE A 237 -40.18 7.76 -14.80
N ASN A 238 -39.43 8.79 -15.19
CA ASN A 238 -39.97 9.95 -15.87
C ASN A 238 -40.55 9.60 -17.25
N SER A 239 -39.83 8.76 -18.02
CA SER A 239 -40.30 8.25 -19.31
C SER A 239 -41.58 7.40 -19.20
N ARG A 240 -41.81 6.76 -18.05
CA ARG A 240 -43.03 5.96 -17.76
C ARG A 240 -44.20 6.83 -17.35
N ASN A 241 -43.96 7.89 -16.57
CA ASN A 241 -44.99 8.81 -16.11
C ASN A 241 -45.55 9.66 -17.25
N GLU A 242 -44.70 10.10 -18.18
CA GLU A 242 -45.12 10.82 -19.39
C GLU A 242 -45.97 9.95 -20.32
N ARG A 243 -45.62 8.66 -20.50
CA ARG A 243 -46.40 7.73 -21.34
C ARG A 243 -47.76 7.37 -20.77
N ASN A 244 -47.93 7.42 -19.45
CA ASN A 244 -49.17 7.02 -18.80
C ASN A 244 -50.11 8.19 -18.51
N GLY A 245 -49.71 9.44 -18.81
CA GLY A 245 -50.54 10.63 -18.57
C GLY A 245 -50.72 10.98 -17.09
N TRP A 246 -49.80 10.53 -16.23
CA TRP A 246 -49.86 10.82 -14.80
C TRP A 246 -49.22 12.19 -14.57
N ILE A 247 -50.05 13.23 -14.61
CA ILE A 247 -49.64 14.59 -14.26
C ILE A 247 -49.68 14.68 -12.73
N LEU A 248 -48.50 14.80 -12.11
CA LEU A 248 -48.41 15.06 -10.67
C LEU A 248 -49.10 16.40 -10.36
N PRO A 249 -49.86 16.51 -9.25
CA PRO A 249 -50.51 17.75 -8.86
C PRO A 249 -49.51 18.90 -8.75
N PRO A 250 -49.89 20.14 -9.13
CA PRO A 250 -48.99 21.30 -9.06
C PRO A 250 -48.37 21.51 -7.67
N GLU A 251 -49.09 21.15 -6.60
CA GLU A 251 -48.57 21.26 -5.24
C GLU A 251 -47.40 20.29 -4.96
N VAL A 252 -47.40 19.11 -5.59
CA VAL A 252 -46.28 18.16 -5.53
C VAL A 252 -45.12 18.64 -6.40
N MET A 253 -45.39 19.33 -7.52
CA MET A 253 -44.34 19.92 -8.35
C MET A 253 -43.70 21.17 -7.71
N GLU A 254 -44.42 21.91 -6.87
CA GLU A 254 -43.87 23.01 -6.06
C GLU A 254 -43.07 22.53 -4.84
N GLU A 255 -43.44 21.41 -4.21
CA GLU A 255 -42.64 20.80 -3.12
C GLU A 255 -41.45 19.94 -3.63
N VAL A 256 -41.53 19.45 -4.87
CA VAL A 256 -40.43 18.77 -5.59
C VAL A 256 -39.62 19.74 -6.45
N SER A 257 -40.00 21.02 -6.48
CA SER A 257 -39.09 22.07 -6.95
C SER A 257 -37.83 21.95 -6.11
N PRO A 258 -36.65 21.84 -6.75
CA PRO A 258 -35.44 21.56 -6.02
C PRO A 258 -35.30 22.68 -5.00
N ILE A 259 -35.46 22.33 -3.71
CA ILE A 259 -34.68 22.98 -2.67
C ILE A 259 -33.30 22.98 -3.29
N SER A 260 -32.84 24.17 -3.68
CA SER A 260 -31.46 24.40 -4.00
C SER A 260 -30.72 23.99 -2.74
N SER A 261 -30.43 22.68 -2.64
CA SER A 261 -29.31 22.18 -1.89
C SER A 261 -28.23 23.19 -2.22
N PRO A 262 -27.58 23.81 -1.23
CA PRO A 262 -26.46 24.68 -1.51
C PRO A 262 -25.65 23.88 -2.49
N VAL A 263 -25.61 24.35 -3.76
CA VAL A 263 -24.99 23.61 -4.86
C VAL A 263 -23.72 23.16 -4.21
N ALA A 264 -23.57 21.84 -4.01
CA ALA A 264 -22.29 21.29 -3.64
C ALA A 264 -21.49 21.80 -4.81
N ARG A 265 -20.81 22.94 -4.58
CA ARG A 265 -20.10 23.62 -5.64
C ARG A 265 -19.28 22.47 -6.11
N SER A 266 -19.50 22.05 -7.36
CA SER A 266 -18.47 21.38 -8.10
C SER A 266 -17.29 22.27 -7.81
N HIS A 267 -16.48 21.82 -6.83
CA HIS A 267 -15.24 22.45 -6.53
C HIS A 267 -14.56 22.12 -7.83
N LYS A 268 -14.64 23.04 -8.80
CA LYS A 268 -13.97 22.93 -10.10
C LYS A 268 -12.65 22.33 -9.72
N ALA A 269 -12.47 21.05 -10.08
CA ALA A 269 -11.31 20.29 -9.66
C ALA A 269 -10.15 21.20 -10.03
N LYS A 270 -9.49 21.73 -9.01
CA LYS A 270 -8.47 22.74 -9.20
C LYS A 270 -7.50 22.09 -10.18
N GLU A 271 -7.24 22.73 -11.32
CA GLU A 271 -6.40 22.15 -12.36
C GLU A 271 -5.21 21.45 -11.71
N PRO A 272 -4.94 20.18 -12.11
CA PRO A 272 -3.95 19.36 -11.45
C PRO A 272 -2.68 20.17 -11.24
N ARG A 273 -2.20 20.22 -10.00
CA ARG A 273 -0.86 20.74 -9.75
C ARG A 273 0.12 19.78 -10.40
N GLU A 274 0.44 20.03 -11.66
CA GLU A 274 1.57 19.37 -12.33
C GLU A 274 2.90 19.79 -11.71
N ILE A 275 2.91 20.93 -11.00
CA ILE A 275 4.12 21.57 -10.48
C ILE A 275 4.09 21.54 -8.95
N LEU A 276 5.02 20.77 -8.38
CA LEU A 276 5.34 20.85 -6.96
C LEU A 276 6.09 22.16 -6.63
N PRO A 277 6.02 22.62 -5.38
CA PRO A 277 6.92 23.65 -4.90
C PRO A 277 8.39 23.28 -5.18
N ALA A 278 9.22 24.25 -5.53
CA ALA A 278 10.65 24.02 -5.77
C ALA A 278 11.40 23.48 -4.53
N HIS A 279 10.81 23.67 -3.35
CA HIS A 279 11.35 23.22 -2.09
C HIS A 279 10.25 22.52 -1.28
N LEU A 280 10.50 21.27 -0.91
CA LEU A 280 9.71 20.52 0.07
C LEU A 280 10.68 19.95 1.10
N PRO A 281 10.59 20.34 2.38
CA PRO A 281 11.51 19.84 3.38
C PRO A 281 11.16 18.41 3.77
N GLN A 282 12.15 17.60 4.14
CA GLN A 282 11.90 16.23 4.57
C GLN A 282 11.26 16.24 5.97
N SER A 283 10.10 15.62 6.12
CA SER A 283 9.53 15.31 7.43
C SER A 283 10.44 14.37 8.22
N THR A 284 10.96 14.84 9.35
CA THR A 284 11.91 14.08 10.18
C THR A 284 11.37 13.74 11.57
N PHE A 285 10.12 14.08 11.89
CA PHE A 285 9.48 13.75 13.17
C PHE A 285 9.45 12.23 13.44
N MET A 286 9.29 11.83 14.71
CA MET A 286 9.53 10.45 15.14
C MET A 286 8.60 9.42 14.48
N GLU A 287 7.37 9.82 14.20
CA GLU A 287 6.38 8.99 13.54
C GLU A 287 6.73 8.80 12.05
N ALA A 288 7.12 9.88 11.34
CA ALA A 288 7.61 9.77 9.96
C ALA A 288 8.89 8.92 9.87
N ARG A 289 9.77 9.06 10.87
CA ARG A 289 10.98 8.24 11.03
C ARG A 289 10.65 6.76 11.17
N ALA A 290 9.71 6.41 12.06
CA ALA A 290 9.30 5.03 12.29
C ALA A 290 8.63 4.41 11.05
N PHE A 291 7.81 5.20 10.35
CA PHE A 291 7.18 4.80 9.10
C PHE A 291 8.22 4.47 8.02
N ALA A 292 9.19 5.36 7.79
CA ALA A 292 10.26 5.16 6.83
C ALA A 292 11.13 3.94 7.16
N HIS A 293 11.39 3.70 8.45
CA HIS A 293 12.10 2.51 8.92
C HIS A 293 11.31 1.22 8.63
N ALA A 294 10.00 1.23 8.91
CA ALA A 294 9.13 0.09 8.64
C ALA A 294 9.06 -0.25 7.14
N LEU A 295 8.93 0.77 6.28
CA LEU A 295 9.01 0.59 4.83
C LEU A 295 10.35 0.00 4.39
N SER A 296 11.46 0.53 4.92
CA SER A 296 12.81 0.04 4.60
C SER A 296 13.01 -1.42 4.98
N ASP A 297 12.47 -1.83 6.11
CA ASP A 297 12.56 -3.19 6.62
C ASP A 297 11.58 -4.16 5.93
N GLY A 298 10.56 -3.62 5.25
CA GLY A 298 9.54 -4.39 4.55
C GLY A 298 10.12 -5.32 3.48
N ARG A 299 11.19 -4.90 2.81
CA ARG A 299 11.87 -5.70 1.77
C ARG A 299 12.39 -7.04 2.28
N ASP A 300 13.00 -7.05 3.45
CA ASP A 300 13.61 -8.24 4.04
C ASP A 300 12.71 -8.88 5.11
N GLY A 301 11.56 -8.28 5.39
CA GLY A 301 10.69 -8.66 6.50
C GLY A 301 11.32 -8.47 7.89
N ARG A 302 12.43 -7.73 7.99
CA ARG A 302 13.16 -7.53 9.25
C ARG A 302 12.29 -6.79 10.25
N ASN A 303 12.30 -7.21 11.50
CA ASN A 303 11.48 -6.59 12.57
C ASN A 303 9.96 -6.61 12.32
N TRP A 304 9.46 -7.34 11.32
CA TRP A 304 8.03 -7.49 11.03
C TRP A 304 7.51 -8.83 11.59
N PHE A 305 6.51 -8.74 12.46
CA PHE A 305 5.90 -9.85 13.16
C PHE A 305 4.41 -9.94 12.81
N GLU A 306 3.86 -11.15 12.75
CA GLU A 306 2.43 -11.34 12.59
C GLU A 306 1.71 -11.12 13.91
N ILE A 307 0.54 -10.49 13.86
CA ILE A 307 -0.30 -10.30 15.04
C ILE A 307 -1.34 -11.40 15.06
N GLU A 308 -1.22 -12.33 16.01
CA GLU A 308 -2.11 -13.48 16.16
C GLU A 308 -3.60 -13.06 16.18
N GLY A 309 -4.42 -13.78 15.42
CA GLY A 309 -5.86 -13.53 15.32
C GLY A 309 -6.25 -12.30 14.50
N THR A 310 -5.31 -11.63 13.84
CA THR A 310 -5.61 -10.47 12.97
C THR A 310 -4.85 -10.54 11.64
N ALA A 311 -5.45 -10.01 10.57
CA ALA A 311 -4.79 -9.84 9.28
C ALA A 311 -3.89 -8.58 9.29
N ALA A 312 -2.88 -8.56 10.17
CA ALA A 312 -2.00 -7.41 10.33
C ALA A 312 -0.56 -7.82 10.69
N LEU A 313 0.38 -6.99 10.25
CA LEU A 313 1.79 -7.07 10.64
C LEU A 313 2.18 -5.95 11.58
N LEU A 314 3.09 -6.24 12.51
CA LEU A 314 3.68 -5.29 13.45
C LEU A 314 5.17 -5.13 13.17
N HIS A 315 5.59 -3.94 12.78
CA HIS A 315 7.00 -3.56 12.72
C HIS A 315 7.44 -3.01 14.07
N SER A 316 8.46 -3.61 14.69
CA SER A 316 9.04 -3.13 15.95
C SER A 316 10.55 -3.12 15.91
N ALA A 317 11.14 -1.97 15.57
CA ALA A 317 12.58 -1.79 15.59
C ALA A 317 13.14 -1.73 17.03
N PRO A 318 14.34 -2.30 17.29
CA PRO A 318 15.00 -2.20 18.58
C PRO A 318 15.15 -0.74 19.03
N GLU A 319 14.84 -0.47 20.30
CA GLU A 319 14.99 0.84 20.95
C GLU A 319 14.16 1.98 20.33
N ALA A 320 13.27 1.68 19.37
CA ALA A 320 12.40 2.67 18.77
C ALA A 320 11.18 2.93 19.69
N PRO A 321 10.85 4.20 20.00
CA PRO A 321 9.70 4.53 20.84
C PRO A 321 8.36 4.41 20.11
N HIS A 322 8.40 4.23 18.79
CA HIS A 322 7.24 4.02 17.95
C HIS A 322 7.44 2.75 17.14
N SER A 323 6.33 2.10 16.84
CA SER A 323 6.28 0.96 15.96
C SER A 323 5.12 1.14 14.97
N THR A 324 5.13 0.35 13.90
CA THR A 324 4.24 0.58 12.75
C THR A 324 3.42 -0.67 12.48
N ARG A 325 2.10 -0.53 12.37
CA ARG A 325 1.19 -1.64 12.09
C ARG A 325 0.76 -1.53 10.64
N PHE A 326 0.88 -2.62 9.89
CA PHE A 326 0.37 -2.71 8.53
C PHE A 326 -0.91 -3.55 8.56
N GLU A 327 -2.02 -2.90 8.25
CA GLU A 327 -3.35 -3.49 8.21
C GLU A 327 -4.02 -3.06 6.91
N PRO A 328 -4.42 -4.00 6.05
CA PRO A 328 -4.86 -3.67 4.71
C PRO A 328 -6.13 -2.81 4.74
N SER A 329 -6.06 -1.62 4.14
CA SER A 329 -7.25 -0.77 3.97
C SER A 329 -8.24 -1.43 3.02
N ALA A 330 -9.52 -1.01 3.06
CA ALA A 330 -10.52 -1.47 2.09
C ALA A 330 -10.09 -1.22 0.64
N MET A 331 -9.35 -0.13 0.38
CA MET A 331 -8.76 0.14 -0.93
C MET A 331 -7.69 -0.87 -1.31
N LEU A 332 -6.84 -1.30 -0.37
CA LEU A 332 -5.81 -2.30 -0.64
C LEU A 332 -6.43 -3.68 -0.91
N LEU A 333 -7.45 -4.05 -0.13
CA LEU A 333 -8.22 -5.27 -0.32
C LEU A 333 -8.90 -5.30 -1.69
N GLY A 334 -9.58 -4.21 -2.04
CA GLY A 334 -10.20 -4.04 -3.36
C GLY A 334 -9.18 -4.11 -4.49
N TRP A 335 -8.01 -3.50 -4.32
CA TRP A 335 -6.92 -3.55 -5.29
C TRP A 335 -6.36 -4.96 -5.52
N TRP A 336 -6.32 -5.79 -4.47
CA TRP A 336 -5.93 -7.19 -4.60
C TRP A 336 -7.05 -8.10 -5.12
N GLY A 337 -8.30 -7.61 -5.17
CA GLY A 337 -9.47 -8.46 -5.43
C GLY A 337 -9.69 -9.50 -4.33
N LEU A 338 -9.23 -9.21 -3.10
CA LEU A 338 -9.30 -10.13 -1.96
C LEU A 338 -10.27 -9.60 -0.90
N SER A 339 -11.06 -10.50 -0.30
CA SER A 339 -11.93 -10.18 0.84
C SER A 339 -11.25 -10.42 2.19
N MET A 340 -10.22 -11.28 2.22
CA MET A 340 -9.44 -11.64 3.40
C MET A 340 -7.98 -11.85 2.98
N VAL A 341 -7.04 -11.61 3.90
CA VAL A 341 -5.61 -11.59 3.58
C VAL A 341 -4.84 -12.32 4.67
N GLU A 342 -3.94 -13.20 4.24
CA GLU A 342 -3.01 -13.91 5.12
C GLU A 342 -1.74 -13.09 5.38
N GLY A 343 -1.02 -13.40 6.45
CA GLY A 343 0.23 -12.73 6.83
C GLY A 343 1.27 -12.69 5.70
N GLU A 344 1.42 -13.78 4.95
CA GLU A 344 2.39 -13.85 3.85
C GLU A 344 2.03 -12.92 2.69
N THR A 345 0.74 -12.69 2.42
CA THR A 345 0.33 -11.74 1.38
C THR A 345 0.72 -10.30 1.76
N LEU A 346 0.63 -9.96 3.05
CA LEU A 346 1.11 -8.67 3.56
C LEU A 346 2.64 -8.55 3.46
N ARG A 347 3.38 -9.63 3.75
CA ARG A 347 4.84 -9.67 3.59
C ARG A 347 5.24 -9.50 2.12
N ASP A 348 4.58 -10.22 1.22
CA ASP A 348 4.80 -10.11 -0.22
C ASP A 348 4.49 -8.72 -0.76
N GLU A 349 3.52 -8.02 -0.18
CA GLU A 349 3.30 -6.62 -0.49
C GLU A 349 4.49 -5.75 -0.08
N LEU A 350 4.91 -5.85 1.19
CA LEU A 350 6.03 -5.10 1.73
C LEU A 350 7.34 -5.34 0.94
N ARG A 351 7.56 -6.57 0.46
CA ARG A 351 8.72 -6.95 -0.37
C ARG A 351 8.81 -6.20 -1.70
N LYS A 352 7.70 -5.66 -2.20
CA LYS A 352 7.63 -4.94 -3.49
C LYS A 352 8.00 -3.46 -3.36
N HIS A 353 8.17 -2.97 -2.14
CA HIS A 353 8.60 -1.61 -1.88
C HIS A 353 10.12 -1.53 -1.76
N ASP A 354 10.66 -0.49 -2.38
CA ASP A 354 12.08 -0.19 -2.46
C ASP A 354 12.36 1.23 -1.94
N PHE A 355 13.61 1.67 -2.01
CA PHE A 355 14.00 2.99 -1.53
C PHE A 355 13.21 4.13 -2.19
N ASP A 356 12.78 3.97 -3.46
CA ASP A 356 11.90 4.93 -4.15
C ASP A 356 10.57 5.14 -3.42
N SER A 357 10.02 4.08 -2.82
CA SER A 357 8.78 4.16 -2.04
C SER A 357 8.98 4.99 -0.76
N ILE A 358 10.17 4.95 -0.15
CA ILE A 358 10.50 5.78 1.02
C ILE A 358 10.62 7.26 0.63
N ILE A 359 11.26 7.55 -0.49
CA ILE A 359 11.33 8.91 -1.04
C ILE A 359 9.91 9.40 -1.39
N LEU A 360 9.10 8.57 -2.04
CA LEU A 360 7.71 8.89 -2.38
C LEU A 360 6.89 9.22 -1.12
N PHE A 361 7.03 8.42 -0.05
CA PHE A 361 6.41 8.67 1.24
C PHE A 361 6.75 10.07 1.76
N HIS A 362 8.04 10.43 1.81
CA HIS A 362 8.45 11.75 2.28
C HIS A 362 7.97 12.89 1.36
N VAL A 363 7.99 12.71 0.03
CA VAL A 363 7.46 13.71 -0.91
C VAL A 363 5.98 13.97 -0.67
N ILE A 364 5.18 12.91 -0.53
CA ILE A 364 3.74 13.00 -0.29
C ILE A 364 3.46 13.66 1.05
N LEU A 365 4.08 13.16 2.13
CA LEU A 365 3.85 13.68 3.48
C LEU A 365 4.20 15.16 3.57
N SER A 366 5.34 15.56 3.00
CA SER A 366 5.76 16.97 2.98
C SER A 366 4.85 17.82 2.09
N GLY A 367 4.37 17.28 0.96
CA GLY A 367 3.39 17.94 0.10
C GLY A 367 2.06 18.22 0.83
N ILE A 368 1.61 17.29 1.67
CA ILE A 368 0.43 17.48 2.51
C ILE A 368 0.67 18.53 3.59
N LEU A 369 1.77 18.42 4.34
CA LEU A 369 2.08 19.31 5.48
C LEU A 369 2.40 20.75 5.06
N HIS A 370 2.78 20.97 3.79
CA HIS A 370 3.00 22.30 3.23
C HIS A 370 1.78 22.90 2.53
N ASP A 371 0.69 22.15 2.36
CA ASP A 371 -0.56 22.72 1.91
C ASP A 371 -1.32 23.33 3.09
N SER A 372 -1.79 24.58 2.94
CA SER A 372 -2.54 25.29 3.97
C SER A 372 -3.73 24.53 4.56
N LYS A 373 -4.33 23.61 3.78
CA LYS A 373 -5.49 22.81 4.19
C LYS A 373 -5.12 21.39 4.62
N ALA A 374 -3.83 21.07 4.73
CA ALA A 374 -3.33 19.72 4.93
C ALA A 374 -3.95 18.72 3.93
N ARG A 375 -4.16 19.19 2.69
CA ARG A 375 -4.71 18.40 1.59
C ARG A 375 -3.85 18.58 0.35
N PHE A 376 -3.43 17.46 -0.23
CA PHE A 376 -2.53 17.43 -1.37
C PHE A 376 -3.16 16.61 -2.49
N THR A 377 -3.51 17.28 -3.59
CA THR A 377 -4.02 16.65 -4.80
C THR A 377 -2.93 16.69 -5.87
N ILE A 378 -2.59 15.54 -6.44
CA ILE A 378 -1.52 15.41 -7.44
C ILE A 378 -1.82 14.26 -8.41
N SER A 379 -1.33 14.38 -9.65
CA SER A 379 -1.37 13.30 -10.62
C SER A 379 -0.32 12.23 -10.33
N ILE A 380 -0.66 10.95 -10.55
CA ILE A 380 0.29 9.85 -10.38
C ILE A 380 1.50 10.01 -11.29
N ASP A 381 1.30 10.50 -12.53
CA ASP A 381 2.41 10.80 -13.43
C ASP A 381 3.32 11.92 -12.92
N GLY A 382 2.75 12.92 -12.23
CA GLY A 382 3.54 13.95 -11.55
C GLY A 382 4.46 13.35 -10.50
N LEU A 383 3.95 12.40 -9.70
CA LEU A 383 4.74 11.66 -8.71
C LEU A 383 5.84 10.79 -9.36
N ILE A 384 5.52 10.09 -10.46
CA ILE A 384 6.50 9.27 -11.21
C ILE A 384 7.68 10.11 -11.69
N LYS A 385 7.41 11.27 -12.31
CA LYS A 385 8.45 12.20 -12.79
C LYS A 385 9.38 12.69 -11.69
N LEU A 386 8.94 12.67 -10.44
CA LEU A 386 9.73 13.13 -9.31
C LEU A 386 10.65 12.06 -8.77
N ILE A 387 10.10 10.85 -8.55
CA ILE A 387 10.86 9.77 -7.96
C ILE A 387 11.75 9.06 -9.00
N ASN A 388 11.38 9.07 -10.28
CA ASN A 388 12.05 8.25 -11.30
C ASN A 388 12.58 9.07 -12.50
N ARG A 389 13.35 10.13 -12.21
CA ARG A 389 13.91 11.06 -13.22
C ARG A 389 14.92 10.43 -14.18
N ASP A 390 15.63 9.38 -13.76
CA ASP A 390 16.72 8.76 -14.55
C ASP A 390 16.23 8.06 -15.84
N THR A 391 14.93 7.92 -16.01
CA THR A 391 14.31 7.05 -17.02
C THR A 391 13.34 7.79 -17.94
N ASP A 392 13.29 9.12 -17.84
CA ASP A 392 12.35 9.99 -18.57
C ASP A 392 12.57 10.07 -20.09
N ALA A 393 13.64 9.49 -20.64
CA ALA A 393 13.98 9.72 -22.05
C ALA A 393 13.05 9.02 -23.07
N ARG A 394 12.53 7.80 -22.83
CA ARG A 394 11.79 7.01 -23.85
C ARG A 394 10.91 5.87 -23.29
N ARG A 395 9.92 6.15 -22.44
CA ARG A 395 9.06 5.08 -21.90
C ARG A 395 7.93 4.71 -22.86
N SER A 396 7.79 3.40 -23.12
CA SER A 396 6.61 2.87 -23.80
C SER A 396 5.34 3.11 -22.97
N SER A 397 4.16 3.07 -23.59
CA SER A 397 2.89 3.17 -22.86
C SER A 397 2.79 2.10 -21.74
N ALA A 398 3.34 0.91 -21.99
CA ALA A 398 3.37 -0.18 -21.01
C ALA A 398 4.25 0.12 -19.80
N ASP A 399 5.44 0.72 -20.02
CA ASP A 399 6.33 1.10 -18.91
C ASP A 399 5.69 2.15 -18.00
N ARG A 400 5.02 3.14 -18.61
CA ARG A 400 4.31 4.19 -17.86
C ARG A 400 3.22 3.59 -16.99
N GLU A 401 2.45 2.66 -17.55
CA GLU A 401 1.37 1.97 -16.84
C GLU A 401 1.91 1.12 -15.67
N ARG A 402 3.00 0.37 -15.88
CA ARG A 402 3.69 -0.37 -14.81
C ARG A 402 4.10 0.55 -13.66
N LEU A 403 4.60 1.74 -13.95
CA LEU A 403 5.02 2.69 -12.93
C LEU A 403 3.86 3.34 -12.20
N ARG A 404 2.77 3.64 -12.91
CA ARG A 404 1.54 4.13 -12.27
C ARG A 404 1.03 3.10 -11.27
N ARG A 405 0.99 1.82 -11.65
CA ARG A 405 0.64 0.73 -10.72
C ARG A 405 1.60 0.67 -9.54
N LYS A 406 2.92 0.78 -9.76
CA LYS A 406 3.90 0.79 -8.67
C LYS A 406 3.68 1.94 -7.69
N VAL A 407 3.53 3.18 -8.20
CA VAL A 407 3.31 4.37 -7.38
C VAL A 407 1.99 4.29 -6.64
N TRP A 408 0.91 3.90 -7.34
CA TRP A 408 -0.40 3.72 -6.72
C TRP A 408 -0.37 2.69 -5.60
N ARG A 409 0.23 1.52 -5.86
CA ARG A 409 0.44 0.47 -4.86
C ARG A 409 1.11 1.00 -3.60
N SER A 410 2.20 1.76 -3.74
CA SER A 410 2.87 2.42 -2.60
C SER A 410 1.94 3.38 -1.85
N ILE A 411 1.15 4.18 -2.55
CA ILE A 411 0.21 5.13 -1.92
C ILE A 411 -0.87 4.41 -1.11
N VAL A 412 -1.41 3.31 -1.63
CA VAL A 412 -2.43 2.51 -0.94
C VAL A 412 -1.83 1.79 0.28
N VAL A 413 -0.59 1.32 0.19
CA VAL A 413 0.14 0.81 1.35
C VAL A 413 0.35 1.92 2.39
N PHE A 414 0.60 3.16 1.97
CA PHE A 414 0.75 4.27 2.93
C PHE A 414 -0.52 4.55 3.74
N ASP A 415 -1.68 4.48 3.11
CA ASP A 415 -2.99 4.60 3.78
C ASP A 415 -3.27 3.45 4.76
N SER A 416 -2.69 2.28 4.49
CA SER A 416 -2.87 1.03 5.23
C SER A 416 -1.88 0.86 6.40
N MET A 417 -0.96 1.82 6.60
CA MET A 417 0.06 1.75 7.66
C MET A 417 -0.22 2.76 8.78
N LEU A 418 -0.32 2.25 10.00
CA LEU A 418 -0.59 3.01 11.23
C LEU A 418 0.68 3.16 12.05
N VAL A 419 0.98 4.36 12.56
CA VAL A 419 2.12 4.55 13.47
C VAL A 419 1.62 4.67 14.90
N PHE A 420 2.09 3.78 15.77
CA PHE A 420 1.74 3.74 17.18
C PHE A 420 2.96 3.96 18.07
N GLY A 421 2.75 4.59 19.22
CA GLY A 421 3.82 4.80 20.18
C GLY A 421 3.63 6.07 20.98
N ALA A 422 4.47 6.21 22.01
CA ALA A 422 4.52 7.39 22.85
C ALA A 422 5.79 8.18 22.55
N ARG A 423 5.66 9.48 22.33
CA ARG A 423 6.85 10.34 22.29
C ARG A 423 7.53 10.35 23.66
N PRO A 424 8.87 10.29 23.72
CA PRO A 424 9.59 10.45 24.97
C PRO A 424 9.35 11.85 25.55
N GLY A 425 9.29 11.93 26.88
CA GLY A 425 9.06 13.17 27.62
C GLY A 425 7.58 13.58 27.72
N PHE A 426 7.36 14.77 28.25
CA PHE A 426 6.04 15.37 28.42
C PHE A 426 5.92 16.64 27.58
N TRP A 427 4.77 16.79 26.92
CA TRP A 427 4.54 17.82 25.93
C TRP A 427 3.32 18.64 26.30
N ARG A 428 3.40 19.95 26.05
CA ARG A 428 2.24 20.83 26.16
C ARG A 428 1.58 20.92 24.80
N GLU A 429 0.38 20.39 24.71
CA GLU A 429 -0.42 20.49 23.49
C GLU A 429 -0.64 21.97 23.10
N PRO A 430 -0.77 22.27 21.80
CA PRO A 430 -1.30 23.56 21.40
C PRO A 430 -2.69 23.70 22.01
N ALA A 431 -2.91 24.78 22.74
CA ALA A 431 -4.21 25.07 23.29
C ALA A 431 -5.24 25.23 22.15
N PRO A 432 -6.47 24.71 22.30
CA PRO A 432 -7.57 25.09 21.41
C PRO A 432 -7.66 26.62 21.35
N SER A 433 -7.90 27.17 20.16
CA SER A 433 -7.81 28.61 19.87
C SER A 433 -8.45 29.47 20.98
N GLY A 434 -7.63 30.23 21.70
CA GLY A 434 -8.08 31.19 22.74
C GLY A 434 -7.55 30.91 24.14
N GLU A 435 -7.13 29.67 24.45
CA GLU A 435 -6.56 29.35 25.77
C GLU A 435 -5.05 29.62 25.84
N ARG A 436 -4.59 30.15 26.98
CA ARG A 436 -3.15 30.33 27.21
C ARG A 436 -2.48 28.97 27.37
N ARG A 437 -1.55 28.65 26.46
CA ARG A 437 -0.68 27.45 26.43
C ARG A 437 0.03 27.15 27.76
N GLU A 438 0.14 28.15 28.64
CA GLU A 438 0.71 28.03 29.99
C GLU A 438 -0.15 27.22 30.96
N ARG A 439 -1.46 27.11 30.74
CA ARG A 439 -2.42 26.44 31.62
C ARG A 439 -2.54 24.93 31.38
N MET A 440 -2.03 24.41 30.27
CA MET A 440 -2.11 22.97 29.97
C MET A 440 -0.99 22.20 30.68
N ALA A 441 -1.39 21.16 31.42
CA ALA A 441 -0.45 20.23 32.03
C ALA A 441 0.34 19.48 30.94
N PRO A 442 1.65 19.27 31.10
CA PRO A 442 2.43 18.42 30.21
C PRO A 442 1.85 16.99 30.19
N GLN A 443 1.58 16.43 29.01
CA GLN A 443 1.04 15.09 28.84
C GLN A 443 1.93 14.23 27.93
N LYS A 444 1.79 12.90 28.03
CA LYS A 444 2.39 11.96 27.07
C LYS A 444 1.63 12.04 25.76
N LEU A 445 2.35 12.16 24.65
CA LEU A 445 1.74 12.18 23.32
C LEU A 445 1.77 10.80 22.71
N TYR A 446 0.60 10.33 22.30
CA TYR A 446 0.42 9.05 21.64
C TYR A 446 -0.02 9.27 20.20
N SER A 447 0.63 8.59 19.26
CA SER A 447 0.14 8.43 17.88
C SER A 447 -0.59 7.10 17.77
N ARG A 448 -1.71 7.06 17.04
CA ARG A 448 -2.48 5.83 16.73
C ARG A 448 -3.13 5.89 15.33
N ASP A 449 -2.69 6.80 14.49
CA ASP A 449 -3.30 7.10 13.19
C ASP A 449 -2.32 6.81 12.05
N PRO A 450 -2.81 6.60 10.83
CA PRO A 450 -1.93 6.61 9.67
C PRO A 450 -1.48 8.02 9.36
N LEU A 451 -0.27 8.14 8.85
CA LEU A 451 0.31 9.43 8.52
C LEU A 451 -0.26 10.03 7.24
N ILE A 452 -0.66 9.17 6.29
CA ILE A 452 -1.23 9.56 4.99
C ILE A 452 -2.59 8.88 4.88
N ARG A 453 -3.58 9.60 4.38
CA ARG A 453 -4.93 9.11 4.12
C ARG A 453 -5.36 9.46 2.70
N ILE A 454 -5.96 8.51 2.00
CA ILE A 454 -6.59 8.75 0.70
C ILE A 454 -8.01 9.30 0.93
N VAL A 455 -8.33 10.47 0.38
CA VAL A 455 -9.65 11.12 0.52
C VAL A 455 -10.39 11.32 -0.79
N GLY A 456 -9.77 10.93 -1.91
CA GLY A 456 -10.41 10.95 -3.20
C GLY A 456 -9.47 10.49 -4.30
N THR A 457 -10.05 9.86 -5.32
CA THR A 457 -9.37 9.39 -6.52
C THR A 457 -10.14 9.90 -7.73
N ASP A 458 -9.42 10.32 -8.76
CA ASP A 458 -10.03 10.58 -10.07
C ASP A 458 -9.75 9.39 -10.99
N VAL A 459 -10.79 8.62 -11.27
CA VAL A 459 -10.78 7.47 -12.17
C VAL A 459 -11.44 7.93 -13.46
N THR A 460 -10.80 7.71 -14.61
CA THR A 460 -11.43 8.03 -15.90
C THR A 460 -12.76 7.30 -16.07
N GLU A 461 -13.69 7.90 -16.82
CA GLU A 461 -14.99 7.31 -17.18
C GLU A 461 -14.91 5.92 -17.84
N GLN A 462 -13.74 5.53 -18.36
CA GLN A 462 -13.43 4.19 -18.92
C GLN A 462 -12.60 3.31 -17.97
N GLY A 463 -12.68 3.53 -16.65
CA GLY A 463 -12.04 2.67 -15.66
C GLY A 463 -12.47 1.20 -15.83
N THR A 464 -11.55 0.27 -15.58
CA THR A 464 -11.91 -1.14 -15.52
C THR A 464 -12.90 -1.35 -14.36
N PHE A 465 -13.97 -2.12 -14.58
CA PHE A 465 -15.02 -2.35 -13.58
C PHE A 465 -14.50 -3.00 -12.29
N ASP A 466 -13.30 -3.56 -12.31
CA ASP A 466 -12.63 -4.26 -11.22
C ASP A 466 -11.77 -3.35 -10.31
N ASN A 467 -11.72 -2.03 -10.56
CA ASN A 467 -10.82 -1.08 -9.86
C ASN A 467 -9.33 -1.45 -9.93
N SER A 468 -8.90 -2.29 -10.88
CA SER A 468 -7.50 -2.71 -11.04
C SER A 468 -6.62 -1.67 -11.75
N ALA A 469 -7.22 -0.65 -12.34
CA ALA A 469 -6.51 0.44 -12.99
C ALA A 469 -6.11 1.53 -11.96
N PRO A 470 -4.84 2.00 -11.95
CA PRO A 470 -4.43 3.08 -11.07
C PRO A 470 -5.13 4.40 -11.46
N PRO A 471 -5.57 5.22 -10.49
CA PRO A 471 -6.23 6.49 -10.80
C PRO A 471 -5.26 7.48 -11.46
N LYS A 472 -5.80 8.45 -12.20
CA LYS A 472 -4.95 9.51 -12.79
C LYS A 472 -4.47 10.48 -11.73
N GLU A 473 -5.37 10.83 -10.81
CA GLU A 473 -5.11 11.75 -9.72
C GLU A 473 -5.54 11.18 -8.39
N VAL A 474 -4.85 11.60 -7.34
CA VAL A 474 -5.15 11.22 -5.97
C VAL A 474 -5.17 12.47 -5.11
N SER A 475 -6.17 12.56 -4.23
CA SER A 475 -6.26 13.53 -3.15
C SER A 475 -5.90 12.86 -1.84
N LEU A 476 -4.92 13.43 -1.15
CA LEU A 476 -4.33 12.90 0.07
C LEU A 476 -4.48 13.91 1.21
N THR A 477 -4.64 13.42 2.43
CA THR A 477 -4.60 14.20 3.69
C THR A 477 -3.71 13.50 4.70
N VAL A 478 -3.37 14.17 5.79
CA VAL A 478 -2.76 13.52 6.95
C VAL A 478 -3.83 12.94 7.89
N GLY A 479 -3.47 11.91 8.66
CA GLY A 479 -4.32 11.40 9.74
C GLY A 479 -4.56 12.41 10.86
N GLN A 480 -5.51 12.11 11.75
CA GLN A 480 -5.99 13.06 12.75
C GLN A 480 -4.88 13.56 13.67
N TRP A 481 -3.98 12.68 14.11
CA TRP A 481 -2.83 13.05 14.92
C TRP A 481 -1.94 14.10 14.24
N ALA A 482 -1.53 13.88 12.99
CA ALA A 482 -0.68 14.83 12.27
C ALA A 482 -1.46 16.10 11.89
N MET A 483 -2.75 16.00 11.59
CA MET A 483 -3.64 17.15 11.36
C MET A 483 -3.71 18.06 12.60
N LYS A 484 -3.82 17.49 13.81
CA LYS A 484 -3.86 18.23 15.08
C LYS A 484 -2.65 19.14 15.27
N PHE A 485 -1.49 18.73 14.76
CA PHE A 485 -0.23 19.45 14.89
C PHE A 485 0.21 20.13 13.59
N HIS A 486 -0.66 20.22 12.58
CA HIS A 486 -0.37 20.85 11.31
C HIS A 486 0.12 22.30 11.51
N GLY A 487 1.22 22.66 10.83
CA GLY A 487 1.90 23.96 10.99
C GLY A 487 2.74 24.11 12.28
N ASN A 488 2.74 23.12 13.19
CA ASN A 488 3.54 23.16 14.41
C ASN A 488 4.85 22.39 14.28
N ARG A 489 5.92 23.12 13.94
CA ARG A 489 7.30 22.59 13.78
C ARG A 489 7.91 21.96 15.03
N GLU A 490 7.36 22.23 16.22
CA GLU A 490 7.79 21.56 17.45
C GLU A 490 7.41 20.07 17.43
N PHE A 491 6.28 19.74 16.81
CA PHE A 491 5.79 18.36 16.68
C PHE A 491 6.18 17.77 15.33
N LEU A 492 5.88 18.49 14.25
CA LEU A 492 6.12 18.08 12.87
C LEU A 492 7.42 18.74 12.39
N SER A 493 8.54 18.24 12.91
CA SER A 493 9.86 18.75 12.55
C SER A 493 10.27 18.31 11.15
N GLU A 494 10.88 19.23 10.42
CA GLU A 494 11.26 19.09 9.02
C GLU A 494 12.66 19.67 8.78
N ILE A 495 13.42 19.13 7.84
CA ILE A 495 14.76 19.63 7.48
C ILE A 495 15.14 19.26 6.05
N GLY A 496 15.97 20.07 5.39
CA GLY A 496 16.50 19.78 4.05
C GLY A 496 15.48 19.97 2.94
N ASN A 497 15.70 19.32 1.78
CA ASN A 497 14.79 19.37 0.63
C ASN A 497 14.67 17.97 0.00
N ILE A 498 13.54 17.29 0.21
CA ILE A 498 13.32 15.92 -0.25
C ILE A 498 13.35 15.81 -1.79
N LEU A 499 12.99 16.88 -2.52
CA LEU A 499 13.03 16.88 -3.98
C LEU A 499 14.47 16.81 -4.50
N ARG A 500 15.41 17.46 -3.82
CA ARG A 500 16.85 17.35 -4.14
C ARG A 500 17.41 15.95 -3.84
N LEU A 501 16.83 15.23 -2.89
CA LEU A 501 17.21 13.85 -2.59
C LEU A 501 16.64 12.89 -3.65
N ALA A 502 15.39 13.10 -4.07
CA ALA A 502 14.74 12.33 -5.14
C ALA A 502 15.51 12.40 -6.47
N GLU A 503 16.15 13.54 -6.73
CA GLU A 503 17.00 13.78 -7.90
C GLU A 503 18.31 12.98 -7.94
N ILE A 504 18.75 12.37 -6.83
CA ILE A 504 20.00 11.62 -6.83
C ILE A 504 19.78 10.31 -7.61
N PRO A 505 20.53 10.07 -8.71
CA PRO A 505 20.40 8.83 -9.46
C PRO A 505 20.73 7.60 -8.61
N ARG A 506 19.88 6.58 -8.62
CA ARG A 506 19.98 5.38 -7.74
C ARG A 506 20.31 4.08 -8.46
N GLY A 507 20.38 4.07 -9.79
CA GLY A 507 20.69 2.86 -10.58
C GLY A 507 22.11 2.29 -10.40
N THR A 508 22.93 2.84 -9.48
CA THR A 508 24.28 2.35 -9.15
C THR A 508 24.45 2.32 -7.63
N PRO A 509 25.30 1.44 -7.07
CA PRO A 509 25.54 1.39 -5.62
C PRO A 509 25.97 2.74 -5.03
N THR A 510 26.90 3.45 -5.69
CA THR A 510 27.33 4.81 -5.30
C THR A 510 26.17 5.80 -5.24
N GLY A 511 25.25 5.71 -6.21
CA GLY A 511 24.07 6.55 -6.27
C GLY A 511 23.06 6.27 -5.16
N ALA A 512 22.76 4.99 -4.94
CA ALA A 512 21.89 4.52 -3.88
C ALA A 512 22.45 4.88 -2.49
N PHE A 513 23.76 4.70 -2.28
CA PHE A 513 24.43 5.11 -1.04
C PHE A 513 24.32 6.62 -0.84
N ALA A 514 24.54 7.43 -1.90
CA ALA A 514 24.41 8.89 -1.78
C ALA A 514 22.98 9.31 -1.38
N ALA A 515 21.96 8.71 -1.99
CA ALA A 515 20.57 9.01 -1.68
C ALA A 515 20.20 8.60 -0.24
N ASN A 516 20.60 7.39 0.18
CA ASN A 516 20.38 6.91 1.54
C ASN A 516 21.13 7.78 2.58
N LEU A 517 22.42 8.05 2.34
CA LEU A 517 23.21 8.93 3.21
C LEU A 517 22.57 10.30 3.35
N ALA A 518 22.13 10.93 2.26
CA ALA A 518 21.49 12.25 2.34
C ALA A 518 20.20 12.23 3.18
N LEU A 519 19.34 11.22 2.96
CA LEU A 519 18.10 11.03 3.72
C LEU A 519 18.38 10.83 5.22
N MET A 520 19.35 9.98 5.54
CA MET A 520 19.76 9.66 6.90
C MET A 520 20.45 10.84 7.58
N LEU A 521 21.30 11.60 6.88
CA LEU A 521 21.95 12.78 7.42
C LEU A 521 20.96 13.86 7.82
N ASN A 522 19.94 14.12 7.00
CA ASN A 522 18.86 15.04 7.36
C ASN A 522 18.21 14.63 8.69
N GLN A 523 17.84 13.34 8.81
CA GLN A 523 17.27 12.81 10.06
C GLN A 523 18.21 12.98 11.26
N ARG A 524 19.48 12.57 11.12
CA ARG A 524 20.47 12.60 12.21
C ARG A 524 20.86 14.01 12.60
N TRP A 525 21.04 14.90 11.64
CA TRP A 525 21.34 16.30 11.89
C TRP A 525 20.21 17.00 12.63
N ARG A 526 18.94 16.69 12.32
CA ARG A 526 17.80 17.19 13.09
C ARG A 526 17.87 16.71 14.54
N GLU A 527 18.10 15.42 14.76
CA GLU A 527 18.15 14.80 16.09
C GLU A 527 19.28 15.39 16.96
N GLU A 528 20.45 15.61 16.37
CA GLU A 528 21.63 16.11 17.07
C GLU A 528 21.71 17.65 17.15
N ALA A 529 20.94 18.39 16.35
CA ALA A 529 20.98 19.86 16.31
C ALA A 529 20.79 20.51 17.70
N THR A 530 19.96 19.91 18.57
CA THR A 530 19.73 20.44 19.92
C THR A 530 20.97 20.32 20.83
N LYS A 531 21.78 19.28 20.62
CA LYS A 531 22.98 18.96 21.41
C LYS A 531 24.24 19.57 20.80
N ALA A 532 24.25 19.84 19.50
CA ALA A 532 25.38 20.35 18.73
C ALA A 532 26.05 21.60 19.35
N GLU A 533 27.37 21.71 19.18
CA GLU A 533 28.13 22.89 19.59
C GLU A 533 28.15 23.92 18.47
N ARG A 534 27.88 25.18 18.81
CA ARG A 534 28.06 26.29 17.86
C ARG A 534 29.54 26.61 17.75
N THR A 535 30.03 26.57 16.53
CA THR A 535 31.42 26.90 16.19
C THR A 535 31.42 27.98 15.11
N ARG A 536 32.51 28.75 15.04
CA ARG A 536 32.73 29.69 13.94
C ARG A 536 33.91 29.17 13.13
N THR A 537 33.73 29.02 11.83
CA THR A 537 34.78 28.62 10.89
C THR A 537 35.07 29.78 9.96
N THR A 538 36.36 30.07 9.76
CA THR A 538 36.77 31.07 8.76
C THR A 538 36.71 30.42 7.37
N ARG A 539 35.94 31.02 6.47
CA ARG A 539 35.88 30.65 5.06
C ARG A 539 36.65 31.70 4.27
N HIS A 540 37.72 31.26 3.62
CA HIS A 540 38.45 32.12 2.68
C HIS A 540 37.60 32.30 1.43
N THR A 541 37.20 33.54 1.15
CA THR A 541 36.48 33.92 -0.07
C THR A 541 37.34 34.86 -0.90
N SER A 542 37.00 35.07 -2.17
CA SER A 542 37.68 36.06 -3.03
C SER A 542 37.58 37.50 -2.50
N LYS A 543 36.68 37.76 -1.54
CA LYS A 543 36.49 39.06 -0.87
C LYS A 543 37.13 39.12 0.53
N GLY A 544 37.91 38.12 0.93
CA GLY A 544 38.56 38.01 2.24
C GLY A 544 37.97 36.91 3.13
N ASP A 545 38.32 36.96 4.41
CA ASP A 545 37.99 35.95 5.41
C ASP A 545 36.60 36.19 6.02
N GLU A 546 35.64 35.34 5.67
CA GLU A 546 34.29 35.40 6.23
C GLU A 546 34.15 34.40 7.38
N LYS A 547 33.73 34.86 8.57
CA LYS A 547 33.40 33.97 9.68
C LYS A 547 32.00 33.39 9.46
N VAL A 548 31.93 32.13 9.07
CA VAL A 548 30.68 31.40 8.87
C VAL A 548 30.35 30.60 10.13
N GLU A 549 29.09 30.68 10.57
CA GLU A 549 28.60 29.83 11.66
C GLU A 549 28.52 28.36 11.21
N ALA A 550 28.97 27.46 12.04
CA ALA A 550 28.92 26.03 11.81
C ALA A 550 28.43 25.31 13.07
N LEU A 551 27.68 24.23 12.87
CA LEU A 551 27.32 23.32 13.95
C LEU A 551 28.26 22.12 13.94
N LYS A 552 28.95 21.93 15.06
CA LYS A 552 29.71 20.72 15.32
C LYS A 552 28.80 19.73 16.05
N MET A 553 28.32 18.74 15.31
CA MET A 553 27.54 17.63 15.84
C MET A 553 28.48 16.52 16.32
N ARG A 554 27.94 15.54 17.06
CA ARG A 554 28.71 14.32 17.34
C ARG A 554 29.11 13.64 16.03
N PRO A 555 30.25 12.93 15.98
CA PRO A 555 30.54 12.03 14.88
C PRO A 555 29.44 10.97 14.73
N PHE A 556 29.17 10.56 13.50
CA PHE A 556 28.30 9.43 13.17
C PHE A 556 29.14 8.25 12.73
N THR A 557 28.63 7.02 12.80
CA THR A 557 29.29 5.87 12.16
C THR A 557 28.70 5.60 10.78
N ARG A 558 29.40 4.85 9.92
CA ARG A 558 28.82 4.42 8.63
C ARG A 558 27.63 3.51 8.85
N ARG A 559 27.66 2.64 9.88
CA ARG A 559 26.54 1.81 10.29
C ARG A 559 25.29 2.64 10.57
N GLU A 560 25.42 3.72 11.35
CA GLU A 560 24.31 4.62 11.66
C GLU A 560 23.68 5.29 10.44
N LEU A 561 24.45 5.53 9.38
CA LEU A 561 24.01 6.24 8.18
C LEU A 561 23.62 5.32 7.00
N LEU A 562 24.12 4.09 6.94
CA LEU A 562 23.86 3.16 5.83
C LEU A 562 22.95 1.98 6.20
N ALA A 563 22.99 1.54 7.46
CA ALA A 563 22.28 0.35 7.94
C ALA A 563 21.34 0.65 9.13
N GLY A 564 21.40 1.85 9.70
CA GLY A 564 20.78 2.13 10.99
C GLY A 564 19.25 2.29 10.99
N MET A 565 18.64 2.76 9.90
CA MET A 565 17.19 3.00 9.87
C MET A 565 16.60 2.83 8.48
N VAL A 566 17.23 3.46 7.47
CA VAL A 566 16.85 3.25 6.07
C VAL A 566 18.02 2.56 5.38
N ARG A 567 17.72 1.50 4.64
CA ARG A 567 18.66 0.75 3.81
C ARG A 567 18.41 1.12 2.36
N SER A 568 19.50 1.15 1.61
CA SER A 568 19.41 1.36 0.17
C SER A 568 19.06 0.04 -0.53
N ASP A 569 18.66 0.10 -1.79
CA ASP A 569 18.39 -1.11 -2.57
C ASP A 569 19.62 -2.03 -2.72
N TYR A 570 20.80 -1.46 -2.47
CA TYR A 570 22.06 -2.15 -2.26
C TYR A 570 22.35 -2.17 -0.75
N ASP A 571 21.96 -3.24 -0.06
CA ASP A 571 22.19 -3.36 1.37
C ASP A 571 23.69 -3.48 1.67
N VAL A 572 24.23 -2.54 2.44
CA VAL A 572 25.64 -2.51 2.81
C VAL A 572 26.05 -3.75 3.60
N GLU A 573 25.18 -4.28 4.47
CA GLU A 573 25.48 -5.46 5.27
C GLU A 573 25.59 -6.70 4.37
N GLN A 574 24.68 -6.84 3.42
CA GLN A 574 24.71 -7.90 2.41
C GLN A 574 25.95 -7.78 1.50
N MET A 575 26.26 -6.58 1.01
CA MET A 575 27.42 -6.36 0.12
C MET A 575 28.77 -6.62 0.80
N LEU A 576 28.86 -6.36 2.11
CA LEU A 576 30.07 -6.66 2.89
C LEU A 576 30.24 -8.16 3.14
N ARG A 577 29.15 -8.93 3.18
CA ARG A 577 29.17 -10.39 3.29
C ARG A 577 29.50 -11.08 1.97
N ASP A 578 29.14 -10.48 0.83
CA ASP A 578 29.46 -11.03 -0.49
C ASP A 578 30.97 -10.87 -0.82
N PRO A 579 31.72 -11.98 -0.99
CA PRO A 579 33.14 -11.96 -1.34
C PRO A 579 33.45 -11.20 -2.63
N LYS A 580 32.49 -11.12 -3.57
CA LYS A 580 32.69 -10.45 -4.87
C LYS A 580 32.53 -8.94 -4.78
N SER A 581 31.75 -8.42 -3.82
CA SER A 581 31.47 -6.99 -3.71
C SER A 581 32.12 -6.30 -2.51
N ASN A 582 32.54 -7.05 -1.49
CA ASN A 582 33.00 -6.49 -0.22
C ASN A 582 34.11 -5.42 -0.38
N TYR A 583 35.09 -5.65 -1.26
CA TYR A 583 36.23 -4.76 -1.47
C TYR A 583 35.85 -3.44 -2.16
N ARG A 584 34.70 -3.38 -2.85
CA ARG A 584 34.21 -2.18 -3.54
C ARG A 584 33.34 -1.30 -2.66
N VAL A 585 32.87 -1.81 -1.52
CA VAL A 585 31.98 -1.06 -0.62
C VAL A 585 32.60 0.28 -0.17
N PRO A 586 33.89 0.33 0.23
CA PRO A 586 34.56 1.61 0.52
C PRO A 586 34.56 2.58 -0.67
N GLU A 587 34.83 2.08 -1.89
CA GLU A 587 34.85 2.89 -3.10
C GLU A 587 33.47 3.49 -3.42
N TYR A 588 32.41 2.71 -3.23
CA TYR A 588 31.04 3.18 -3.43
C TYR A 588 30.67 4.28 -2.43
N PHE A 589 31.08 4.12 -1.17
CA PHE A 589 30.88 5.12 -0.13
C PHE A 589 31.65 6.43 -0.43
N ASP A 590 32.92 6.33 -0.80
CA ASP A 590 33.74 7.49 -1.16
C ASP A 590 33.16 8.24 -2.38
N GLY A 591 32.68 7.48 -3.37
CA GLY A 591 31.94 8.03 -4.50
C GLY A 591 30.68 8.77 -4.06
N ALA A 592 29.95 8.23 -3.08
CA ALA A 592 28.73 8.83 -2.55
C ALA A 592 29.03 10.16 -1.83
N ILE A 593 30.06 10.19 -0.97
CA ILE A 593 30.54 11.40 -0.30
C ILE A 593 30.98 12.46 -1.33
N LYS A 594 31.73 12.09 -2.37
CA LYS A 594 32.13 13.02 -3.44
C LYS A 594 30.91 13.60 -4.15
N LYS A 595 29.90 12.77 -4.44
CA LYS A 595 28.65 13.20 -5.10
C LYS A 595 27.88 14.18 -4.23
N LEU A 596 27.72 13.90 -2.93
CA LEU A 596 27.05 14.78 -1.98
C LEU A 596 27.79 16.11 -1.76
N LYS A 597 29.13 16.08 -1.68
CA LYS A 597 29.96 17.31 -1.63
C LYS A 597 29.75 18.16 -2.88
N LYS A 598 29.83 17.55 -4.07
CA LYS A 598 29.68 18.25 -5.35
C LYS A 598 28.30 18.91 -5.49
N ARG A 599 27.24 18.25 -5.02
CA ARG A 599 25.87 18.78 -4.98
C ARG A 599 25.68 19.86 -3.91
N GLY A 600 26.60 19.98 -2.96
CA GLY A 600 26.47 20.89 -1.82
C GLY A 600 25.43 20.41 -0.81
N ASP A 601 25.19 19.10 -0.72
CA ASP A 601 24.34 18.51 0.33
C ASP A 601 25.13 18.37 1.65
N ILE A 602 26.46 18.21 1.57
CA ILE A 602 27.40 18.18 2.71
C ILE A 602 28.51 19.22 2.50
N GLY A 603 28.87 19.94 3.58
CA GLY A 603 29.90 20.99 3.53
C GLY A 603 31.29 20.52 3.93
N TYR A 604 31.37 19.50 4.78
CA TYR A 604 32.62 18.98 5.32
C TYR A 604 32.49 17.49 5.60
N TYR A 605 33.58 16.75 5.41
CA TYR A 605 33.69 15.33 5.73
C TYR A 605 35.13 15.01 6.12
N LYS A 606 35.29 14.32 7.24
CA LYS A 606 36.58 13.79 7.72
C LYS A 606 36.34 12.49 8.47
N GLU A 607 37.17 11.50 8.18
CA GLU A 607 37.24 10.26 8.95
C GLU A 607 38.05 10.44 10.23
N LEU A 608 37.57 9.87 11.33
CA LEU A 608 38.26 9.86 12.61
C LEU A 608 38.92 8.49 12.85
N PRO A 609 39.84 8.40 13.83
CA PRO A 609 40.43 7.12 14.21
C PRO A 609 39.34 6.10 14.57
N SER A 610 39.41 4.92 13.95
CA SER A 610 38.48 3.83 14.23
C SER A 610 38.76 3.21 15.60
N PRO A 611 37.73 2.78 16.34
CA PRO A 611 37.95 1.88 17.47
C PRO A 611 38.60 0.56 17.00
N PRO A 612 39.29 -0.17 17.91
CA PRO A 612 39.73 -1.52 17.64
C PRO A 612 38.51 -2.42 17.37
N SER A 613 38.62 -3.32 16.42
CA SER A 613 37.60 -4.31 16.06
C SER A 613 38.26 -5.57 15.51
N GLU A 614 37.59 -6.71 15.68
CA GLU A 614 38.06 -8.02 15.26
C GLU A 614 38.05 -8.17 13.73
N THR A 615 37.07 -7.56 13.06
CA THR A 615 36.92 -7.64 11.61
C THR A 615 37.14 -6.27 10.95
N TRP A 616 37.66 -6.27 9.72
CA TRP A 616 37.83 -5.02 8.98
C TRP A 616 36.48 -4.41 8.59
N GLN A 617 35.44 -5.24 8.41
CA GLN A 617 34.08 -4.80 8.09
C GLN A 617 33.48 -4.00 9.23
N ASP A 618 33.54 -4.52 10.45
CA ASP A 618 33.04 -3.81 11.63
C ASP A 618 33.88 -2.58 11.92
N LYS A 619 35.21 -2.69 11.79
CA LYS A 619 36.10 -1.52 11.86
C LYS A 619 35.67 -0.42 10.88
N TRP A 620 35.33 -0.77 9.65
CA TRP A 620 34.92 0.19 8.63
C TRP A 620 33.50 0.74 8.87
N LEU A 621 32.55 -0.10 9.28
CA LEU A 621 31.18 0.31 9.58
C LEU A 621 31.11 1.21 10.81
N ASP A 622 31.90 0.92 11.85
CA ASP A 622 31.88 1.59 13.14
C ASP A 622 32.90 2.72 13.25
N GLN A 623 33.69 2.96 12.20
CA GLN A 623 34.59 4.11 12.13
C GLN A 623 33.80 5.42 12.25
N PRO A 624 34.11 6.27 13.24
CA PRO A 624 33.45 7.56 13.40
C PRO A 624 33.84 8.51 12.27
N ILE A 625 32.85 9.20 11.72
CA ILE A 625 32.99 10.19 10.67
C ILE A 625 32.40 11.52 11.11
N GLU A 626 33.16 12.58 10.91
CA GLU A 626 32.70 13.95 11.11
C GLU A 626 32.17 14.49 9.78
N ILE A 627 30.86 14.72 9.72
CA ILE A 627 30.17 15.20 8.52
C ILE A 627 29.23 16.35 8.88
N ARG A 628 29.39 17.48 8.19
CA ARG A 628 28.69 18.73 8.54
C ARG A 628 27.73 19.15 7.43
N ALA A 629 26.54 19.59 7.85
CA ALA A 629 25.55 20.19 6.99
C ALA A 629 26.06 21.50 6.38
N THR A 630 25.44 21.89 5.26
CA THR A 630 25.67 23.18 4.59
C THR A 630 24.33 23.74 4.09
N GLY A 631 24.33 24.98 3.62
CA GLY A 631 23.16 25.62 3.01
C GLY A 631 21.92 25.63 3.90
N GLU A 632 20.77 25.29 3.32
CA GLU A 632 19.46 25.30 3.98
C GLU A 632 19.39 24.37 5.19
N VAL A 633 19.97 23.17 5.08
CA VAL A 633 19.99 22.19 6.18
C VAL A 633 20.72 22.74 7.41
N LEU A 634 21.86 23.42 7.20
CA LEU A 634 22.61 24.07 8.27
C LEU A 634 21.80 25.21 8.89
N ALA A 635 21.11 26.02 8.09
CA ALA A 635 20.26 27.10 8.58
C ALA A 635 19.13 26.56 9.48
N SER A 636 18.42 25.51 9.05
CA SER A 636 17.39 24.85 9.86
C SER A 636 17.95 24.25 11.16
N ALA A 637 19.12 23.60 11.10
CA ALA A 637 19.76 23.05 12.29
C ALA A 637 20.17 24.16 13.29
N LEU A 638 20.65 25.31 12.80
CA LEU A 638 20.98 26.48 13.63
C LEU A 638 19.73 27.06 14.31
N GLU A 639 18.60 27.11 13.61
CA GLU A 639 17.30 27.54 14.16
C GLU A 639 16.82 26.61 15.28
N ILE A 640 16.92 25.29 15.08
CA ILE A 640 16.60 24.28 16.11
C ILE A 640 17.48 24.49 17.35
N LYS A 641 18.80 24.67 17.14
CA LYS A 641 19.74 24.93 18.24
C LYS A 641 19.36 26.20 19.00
N LYS A 642 19.06 27.29 18.28
CA LYS A 642 18.65 28.58 18.86
C LYS A 642 17.42 28.44 19.75
N SER A 643 16.39 27.77 19.21
CA SER A 643 15.13 27.54 19.91
C SER A 643 15.33 26.71 21.18
N SER A 644 16.21 25.70 21.13
CA SER A 644 16.57 24.89 22.31
C SER A 644 17.29 25.71 23.39
N GLU A 645 18.23 26.57 23.00
CA GLU A 645 18.94 27.46 23.93
C GLU A 645 18.01 28.47 24.59
N GLU A 646 17.08 29.06 23.82
CA GLU A 646 16.07 29.97 24.35
C GLU A 646 15.15 29.29 25.36
N LYS A 647 14.68 28.06 25.09
CA LYS A 647 13.90 27.26 26.03
C LYS A 647 14.68 26.98 27.32
N LYS A 648 15.96 26.60 27.21
CA LYS A 648 16.85 26.38 28.38
C LYS A 648 17.06 27.65 29.19
N ARG A 649 17.19 28.82 28.54
CA ARG A 649 17.33 30.11 29.22
C ARG A 649 16.06 30.50 29.98
N ARG A 650 14.88 30.29 29.40
CA ARG A 650 13.58 30.57 30.06
C ARG A 650 13.31 29.64 31.25
N GLY A 651 13.76 28.39 31.18
CA GLY A 651 13.58 27.41 32.26
C GLY A 651 14.57 27.55 33.42
N ARG A 652 15.63 28.36 33.30
CA ARG A 652 16.54 28.61 34.42
C ARG A 652 15.87 29.55 35.42
N PRO A 653 15.79 29.20 36.72
CA PRO A 653 15.35 30.16 37.72
C PRO A 653 16.24 31.40 37.62
N ARG A 654 15.63 32.58 37.50
CA ARG A 654 16.39 33.83 37.55
C ARG A 654 17.13 33.81 38.89
N LYS A 655 18.46 33.83 38.84
CA LYS A 655 19.28 34.02 40.04
C LYS A 655 18.83 35.36 40.61
N THR A 656 18.00 35.34 41.64
CA THR A 656 17.63 36.52 42.41
C THR A 656 18.97 37.08 42.87
N LYS A 657 19.33 38.29 42.44
CA LYS A 657 20.48 38.97 43.02
C LYS A 657 20.15 39.10 44.50
N GLU A 658 20.93 38.43 45.36
CA GLU A 658 20.92 38.76 46.77
C GLU A 658 21.19 40.26 46.88
N PRO A 659 20.36 41.01 47.62
CA PRO A 659 20.67 42.40 47.90
C PRO A 659 22.03 42.45 48.60
N GLU A 660 22.96 43.24 48.06
CA GLU A 660 24.20 43.56 48.76
C GLU A 660 23.81 44.31 50.05
N GLU A 661 24.09 43.68 51.19
CA GLU A 661 23.98 44.28 52.53
C GLU A 661 25.08 45.31 52.79
#